data_AF-A0A7C1F2Z6-F1
#
_entry.id   AF-A0A7C1F2Z6-F1
#
_cell.length_a   1.000
_cell.length_b   1.000
_cell.length_c   1.000
_cell.angle_alpha   90.00
_cell.angle_beta   90.00
_cell.angle_gamma   90.00
#
_symmetry.space_group_name_H-M   'P 1'
#
loop_
_entity.id
_entity.type
_entity.pdbx_description
1 polymer ?
#
loop_
_entity_poly.entity_id
_entity_poly.type
_entity_poly.pdbx_seq_one_letter_code
_entity_poly.pdbx_strand_id
1 'polypeptide(L)'
;YKYNENFEKDKEIRNATNLIRLITRIIFIWFIKQKNLIPDKLFDKTYLKEIVKDFGKSTNYYNAILQNLFFATLNQKISDRAFANEGNFLENRTHFGIKTLYRYKELFKINEDEVLNLFKEVPFLNGGLFDCLDKDNIYIDGFSRNPEKRAKIEDSLFFKEEQETVDLSKYGMGKNKPIRGLIEILKTYNFTIDESTPIDQEVALDPELLGRIFENLLASFNPETSTTARKATGSYYTPREIVEYMVDESLKGYLNNSLSLKGFQPQVDGVVNEDDENSASPFVGDQGSSFPSCRGDKGVFLKWYQLPYNPSLKEKARELRKAGNLSEVLLWDQIKNKQFLGLDFDRQKIIGNYIVDFYCKDLGLVIEIDGISHNDKVEYDLERDTYLKNLGLTVIHISDLDVKNNLEGVMEFLKSEINKHPVPSGHPSTRGELTPPIEHSFTRGENIAAPSKREGVDKITMLLSYSDEIPELTEEEKKSIVKSISELKILDPACGSGAFPMGILHKLLLILQKIDPENKYWYKLQREKALQELDDVLNNEDSKERAELLSEINDAFDTKINHPDYARKLFLIENCIYGVDIQPIAIQISKLRFFISLIIDQNFDKQKDNFGIRPLPNLETKFVCANTLIGLNRPDGVLISAGVIKLEEDIKNLRHRYFQAKTRTQKLNLQKKDKELRDKLANELKKCGFSTEASQKIAQFDPYDQNASANWFDAEWMFGVKDGFDIVIGNPPYIQLQKDGGKLAKLYENQKYQTFARTGDIYTLFYEKGLQLLKLGGLLCYITSNKWMRAGYGEKLREFFTKHNPLLLIDLGPGVFENATVDTNILLIQKAQNKNYLKALTLQKIEEKSIAEQVQQNSVLLEKLNHDAWFIGSSAEQRLKEKIERIGNPLKDWDVKIYRGVLTGLNEAFIITTEKRNEILAHCKDEAERQRTEALIKPILRGRDIKRYHHQWAGLWVVGTFPALKLDIEQYPAIKKYFLDNFDIRQLEQSGKKYPELGFDARKKTGNKWFETQDQIAYYSEFEKEKVIYPNMTKFLPFIYDNNNFYTNQKCFILTSQLASLKYLTGYFNSKISHNWLRNNCPELQGGTRELSYIFFQNLPIPPITSENQPIVSQIEALVEKILAAKKQDPNTDTSHWEQEIDELVYRLYDLTMDEIKIIEGK
;
A
#
# COMPACT_ATOMS: atom_id res chain seq x y z
N TYR A 1 5.83 23.37 12.81
CA TYR A 1 5.21 24.67 12.45
C TYR A 1 5.39 25.63 13.61
N LYS A 2 6.21 26.69 13.48
CA LYS A 2 6.13 27.82 14.42
C LYS A 2 5.00 28.71 13.93
N TYR A 3 3.95 28.87 14.73
CA TYR A 3 2.89 29.83 14.45
C TYR A 3 3.53 31.20 14.22
N ASN A 4 3.26 31.81 13.07
CA ASN A 4 3.72 33.15 12.81
C ASN A 4 3.01 34.10 13.80
N GLU A 5 3.61 35.23 14.15
CA GLU A 5 3.04 36.18 15.14
C GLU A 5 1.67 36.77 14.72
N ASN A 6 1.18 36.45 13.52
CA ASN A 6 -0.07 36.92 12.96
C ASN A 6 -1.24 35.94 13.25
N PHE A 7 -1.86 36.13 14.42
CA PHE A 7 -2.90 35.27 15.01
C PHE A 7 -4.13 35.00 14.13
N GLU A 8 -4.46 35.91 13.20
CA GLU A 8 -5.63 35.80 12.31
C GLU A 8 -5.37 34.91 11.09
N LYS A 9 -4.15 34.91 10.53
CA LYS A 9 -3.82 34.17 9.30
C LYS A 9 -3.81 32.65 9.48
N ASP A 10 -3.44 32.18 10.68
CA ASP A 10 -3.23 30.75 10.97
C ASP A 10 -4.33 30.13 11.87
N LYS A 11 -5.44 30.86 12.11
CA LYS A 11 -6.50 30.47 13.04
C LYS A 11 -7.14 29.12 12.69
N GLU A 12 -7.44 28.88 11.42
CA GLU A 12 -8.03 27.61 10.97
C GLU A 12 -7.06 26.43 11.14
N ILE A 13 -5.78 26.61 10.81
CA ILE A 13 -4.73 25.59 10.98
C ILE A 13 -4.55 25.21 12.43
N ARG A 14 -4.51 26.22 13.32
CA ARG A 14 -4.42 25.98 14.76
C ARG A 14 -5.64 25.23 15.28
N ASN A 15 -6.85 25.66 14.89
CA ASN A 15 -8.09 25.03 15.34
C ASN A 15 -8.19 23.57 14.87
N ALA A 16 -7.86 23.29 13.61
CA ALA A 16 -7.85 21.93 13.07
C ALA A 16 -6.83 21.04 13.80
N THR A 17 -5.60 21.55 14.02
CA THR A 17 -4.55 20.81 14.73
C THR A 17 -4.97 20.49 16.17
N ASN A 18 -5.58 21.45 16.86
CA ASN A 18 -6.08 21.26 18.23
C ASN A 18 -7.28 20.30 18.27
N LEU A 19 -8.18 20.37 17.28
CA LEU A 19 -9.33 19.47 17.18
C LEU A 19 -8.89 18.02 16.95
N ILE A 20 -7.94 17.78 16.04
CA ILE A 20 -7.39 16.45 15.80
C ILE A 20 -6.80 15.90 17.10
N ARG A 21 -5.96 16.68 17.79
CA ARG A 21 -5.38 16.27 19.08
C ARG A 21 -6.43 15.94 20.13
N LEU A 22 -7.49 16.74 20.21
CA LEU A 22 -8.62 16.48 21.11
C LEU A 22 -9.28 15.14 20.79
N ILE A 23 -9.61 14.90 19.52
CA ILE A 23 -10.22 13.65 19.06
C ILE A 23 -9.29 12.46 19.38
N THR A 24 -7.98 12.59 19.12
CA THR A 24 -6.98 11.56 19.45
C THR A 24 -6.99 11.19 20.93
N ARG A 25 -7.01 12.19 21.82
CA ARG A 25 -7.06 11.95 23.27
C ARG A 25 -8.39 11.33 23.71
N ILE A 26 -9.51 11.76 23.14
CA ILE A 26 -10.84 11.23 23.47
C ILE A 26 -10.97 9.77 23.04
N ILE A 27 -10.53 9.42 21.84
CA ILE A 27 -10.61 8.04 21.36
C ILE A 27 -9.76 7.12 22.23
N PHE A 28 -8.56 7.54 22.61
CA PHE A 28 -7.71 6.79 23.53
C PHE A 28 -8.36 6.61 24.92
N ILE A 29 -8.96 7.67 25.46
CA ILE A 29 -9.72 7.60 26.71
C ILE A 29 -10.89 6.63 26.59
N TRP A 30 -11.59 6.67 25.47
CA TRP A 30 -12.71 5.76 25.24
C TRP A 30 -12.24 4.31 25.21
N PHE A 31 -11.12 4.03 24.55
CA PHE A 31 -10.48 2.71 24.57
C PHE A 31 -10.16 2.24 26.01
N ILE A 32 -9.54 3.10 26.81
CA ILE A 32 -9.23 2.80 28.21
C ILE A 32 -10.50 2.63 29.06
N LYS A 33 -11.56 3.39 28.78
CA LYS A 33 -12.87 3.21 29.42
C LYS A 33 -13.44 1.82 29.15
N GLN A 34 -13.26 1.27 27.95
CA GLN A 34 -13.71 -0.10 27.64
C GLN A 34 -12.91 -1.17 28.38
N LYS A 35 -11.68 -0.85 28.81
CA LYS A 35 -10.87 -1.66 29.75
C LYS A 35 -11.29 -1.50 31.24
N ASN A 36 -12.36 -0.77 31.54
CA ASN A 36 -12.83 -0.46 32.89
C ASN A 36 -11.82 0.31 33.77
N LEU A 37 -10.88 1.02 33.13
CA LEU A 37 -9.89 1.85 33.81
C LEU A 37 -10.32 3.31 33.94
N ILE A 38 -11.42 3.70 33.31
CA ILE A 38 -12.04 5.03 33.45
C ILE A 38 -13.52 4.84 33.79
N PRO A 39 -14.06 5.50 34.82
CA PRO A 39 -15.46 5.35 35.21
C PRO A 39 -16.45 5.78 34.13
N ASP A 40 -17.45 4.93 33.86
CA ASP A 40 -18.55 5.20 32.92
C ASP A 40 -19.33 6.47 33.26
N LYS A 41 -19.39 6.79 34.55
CA LYS A 41 -20.01 8.01 35.09
C LYS A 41 -19.47 9.29 34.44
N LEU A 42 -18.22 9.31 33.96
CA LEU A 42 -17.63 10.48 33.29
C LEU A 42 -18.17 10.73 31.87
N PHE A 43 -18.94 9.77 31.33
CA PHE A 43 -19.56 9.82 30.01
C PHE A 43 -21.08 9.58 30.06
N ASP A 44 -21.65 9.45 31.26
CA ASP A 44 -23.08 9.30 31.45
C ASP A 44 -23.77 10.66 31.54
N LYS A 45 -24.68 10.91 30.60
CA LYS A 45 -25.38 12.20 30.46
C LYS A 45 -26.24 12.53 31.68
N THR A 46 -26.85 11.53 32.32
CA THR A 46 -27.76 11.72 33.45
C THR A 46 -26.95 12.11 34.68
N TYR A 47 -25.89 11.38 34.96
CA TYR A 47 -24.96 11.66 36.06
C TYR A 47 -24.26 13.01 35.89
N LEU A 48 -23.78 13.33 34.68
CA LEU A 48 -23.11 14.60 34.40
C LEU A 48 -24.00 15.82 34.64
N LYS A 49 -25.32 15.73 34.40
CA LYS A 49 -26.28 16.80 34.75
C LYS A 49 -26.34 17.08 36.25
N GLU A 50 -26.09 16.07 37.08
CA GLU A 50 -26.13 16.20 38.55
C GLU A 50 -24.84 16.82 39.10
N ILE A 51 -23.69 16.62 38.44
CA ILE A 51 -22.39 17.04 38.97
C ILE A 51 -21.76 18.25 38.25
N VAL A 52 -22.10 18.53 37.00
CA VAL A 52 -21.58 19.67 36.22
C VAL A 52 -22.64 20.77 36.12
N LYS A 53 -22.24 22.03 36.38
CA LYS A 53 -23.14 23.19 36.25
C LYS A 53 -23.49 23.45 34.78
N ASP A 54 -24.75 23.73 34.51
CA ASP A 54 -25.28 24.08 33.19
C ASP A 54 -24.93 23.08 32.07
N PHE A 55 -24.75 21.80 32.44
CA PHE A 55 -24.37 20.75 31.50
C PHE A 55 -25.36 20.59 30.35
N GLY A 56 -24.84 20.47 29.13
CA GLY A 56 -25.60 20.30 27.89
C GLY A 56 -26.03 21.62 27.23
N LYS A 57 -25.93 22.75 27.94
CA LYS A 57 -26.23 24.11 27.43
C LYS A 57 -25.04 25.07 27.59
N SER A 58 -23.87 24.55 27.96
CA SER A 58 -22.66 25.33 28.26
C SER A 58 -21.42 24.72 27.61
N THR A 59 -20.25 25.26 27.94
CA THR A 59 -18.94 24.76 27.52
C THR A 59 -18.18 24.09 28.68
N ASN A 60 -18.92 23.57 29.66
CA ASN A 60 -18.35 23.19 30.96
C ASN A 60 -17.82 21.76 30.99
N TYR A 61 -18.39 20.82 30.22
CA TYR A 61 -17.98 19.42 30.22
C TYR A 61 -16.51 19.24 29.91
N TYR A 62 -16.01 19.91 28.86
CA TYR A 62 -14.60 19.81 28.50
C TYR A 62 -13.69 20.31 29.63
N ASN A 63 -13.95 21.50 30.18
CA ASN A 63 -13.07 22.11 31.18
C ASN A 63 -13.14 21.40 32.53
N ALA A 64 -14.34 20.99 32.96
CA ALA A 64 -14.56 20.30 34.22
C ALA A 64 -14.07 18.84 34.17
N ILE A 65 -14.47 18.09 33.13
CA ILE A 65 -14.22 16.64 33.05
C ILE A 65 -12.99 16.32 32.20
N LEU A 66 -13.05 16.53 30.88
CA LEU A 66 -12.03 16.02 29.97
C LEU A 66 -10.65 16.66 30.20
N GLN A 67 -10.59 17.98 30.42
CA GLN A 67 -9.35 18.72 30.61
C GLN A 67 -8.63 18.30 31.91
N ASN A 68 -9.37 18.12 33.00
CA ASN A 68 -8.83 17.60 34.26
C ASN A 68 -8.45 16.11 34.13
N LEU A 69 -9.22 15.32 33.37
CA LEU A 69 -8.89 13.92 33.07
C LEU A 69 -7.55 13.81 32.31
N PHE A 70 -7.36 14.60 31.25
CA PHE A 70 -6.10 14.64 30.50
C PHE A 70 -4.92 15.09 31.38
N PHE A 71 -5.00 16.29 31.94
CA PHE A 71 -3.82 16.98 32.45
C PHE A 71 -3.55 16.72 33.94
N ALA A 72 -4.60 16.58 34.75
CA ALA A 72 -4.50 16.45 36.20
C ALA A 72 -4.72 15.03 36.72
N THR A 73 -5.21 14.11 35.88
CA THR A 73 -5.53 12.72 36.29
C THR A 73 -4.57 11.71 35.68
N LEU A 74 -4.58 11.58 34.35
CA LEU A 74 -3.75 10.60 33.62
C LEU A 74 -2.25 10.95 33.66
N ASN A 75 -1.95 12.19 34.02
CA ASN A 75 -0.61 12.77 34.10
C ASN A 75 -0.12 13.07 35.52
N GLN A 76 -0.84 12.61 36.56
CA GLN A 76 -0.47 12.77 37.96
C GLN A 76 -0.72 11.48 38.73
N LYS A 77 0.22 11.09 39.61
CA LYS A 77 0.06 9.93 40.51
C LYS A 77 -1.18 10.09 41.37
N ILE A 78 -1.87 8.98 41.66
CA ILE A 78 -3.13 8.97 42.42
C ILE A 78 -2.97 9.67 43.78
N SER A 79 -1.86 9.43 44.49
CA SER A 79 -1.54 10.05 45.78
C SER A 79 -1.31 11.56 45.73
N ASP A 80 -0.92 12.08 44.56
CA ASP A 80 -0.46 13.47 44.39
C ASP A 80 -1.54 14.34 43.72
N ARG A 81 -2.76 13.81 43.53
CA ARG A 81 -3.89 14.52 42.92
C ARG A 81 -4.47 15.51 43.91
N ALA A 82 -4.48 16.78 43.53
CA ALA A 82 -5.05 17.86 44.33
C ALA A 82 -5.61 18.97 43.43
N PHE A 83 -6.51 19.77 43.99
CA PHE A 83 -6.94 21.03 43.37
C PHE A 83 -5.87 22.11 43.54
N ALA A 84 -5.74 22.94 42.52
CA ALA A 84 -4.92 24.13 42.63
C ALA A 84 -5.67 25.20 43.44
N ASN A 85 -5.08 25.64 44.56
CA ASN A 85 -5.56 26.75 45.39
C ASN A 85 -6.12 27.95 44.57
N GLU A 86 -7.18 28.56 45.11
CA GLU A 86 -7.78 29.80 44.63
C GLU A 86 -7.34 30.97 45.51
N GLY A 87 -7.18 32.16 44.93
CA GLY A 87 -6.66 33.33 45.65
C GLY A 87 -5.78 34.27 44.83
N ASN A 88 -5.22 35.26 45.49
CA ASN A 88 -4.38 36.32 44.91
C ASN A 88 -3.04 35.74 44.44
N PHE A 89 -2.27 36.44 43.59
CA PHE A 89 -0.98 35.94 43.09
C PHE A 89 -0.02 35.52 44.23
N LEU A 90 -0.03 36.24 45.35
CA LEU A 90 0.75 35.92 46.56
C LEU A 90 0.37 34.59 47.22
N GLU A 91 -0.92 34.25 47.23
CA GLU A 91 -1.47 33.01 47.82
C GLU A 91 -1.29 31.82 46.86
N ASN A 92 -1.26 32.08 45.55
CA ASN A 92 -1.20 31.06 44.50
C ASN A 92 0.18 30.87 43.87
N ARG A 93 1.21 31.57 44.34
CA ARG A 93 2.57 31.54 43.75
C ARG A 93 3.15 30.12 43.65
N THR A 94 2.81 29.23 44.58
CA THR A 94 3.29 27.85 44.62
C THR A 94 2.57 26.93 43.63
N HIS A 95 1.36 27.29 43.19
CA HIS A 95 0.55 26.52 42.24
C HIS A 95 0.48 27.18 40.85
N PHE A 96 1.06 28.36 40.72
CA PHE A 96 1.08 29.11 39.47
C PHE A 96 1.83 28.33 38.38
N GLY A 97 1.20 28.16 37.21
CA GLY A 97 1.79 27.43 36.08
C GLY A 97 1.78 25.91 36.21
N ILE A 98 1.42 25.33 37.35
CA ILE A 98 1.35 23.86 37.51
C ILE A 98 0.16 23.33 36.71
N LYS A 99 0.45 22.47 35.73
CA LYS A 99 -0.52 21.89 34.79
C LYS A 99 -1.01 20.49 35.18
N THR A 100 -0.60 19.97 36.32
CA THR A 100 -1.01 18.64 36.82
C THR A 100 -1.99 18.71 38.00
N LEU A 101 -2.44 19.90 38.36
CA LEU A 101 -3.43 20.12 39.41
C LEU A 101 -4.81 20.35 38.82
N TYR A 102 -5.84 19.88 39.53
CA TYR A 102 -7.23 20.06 39.15
C TYR A 102 -7.62 21.54 39.18
N ARG A 103 -8.54 21.93 38.29
CA ARG A 103 -9.05 23.29 38.18
C ARG A 103 -10.55 23.33 37.97
N TYR A 104 -11.07 24.53 38.09
CA TYR A 104 -12.45 24.91 37.81
C TYR A 104 -13.47 24.27 38.74
N LYS A 105 -13.19 24.26 40.05
CA LYS A 105 -14.13 23.73 41.03
C LYS A 105 -15.49 24.44 40.94
N GLU A 106 -15.49 25.70 40.51
CA GLU A 106 -16.69 26.50 40.32
C GLU A 106 -17.65 25.92 39.27
N LEU A 107 -17.17 25.02 38.38
CA LEU A 107 -17.99 24.35 37.37
C LEU A 107 -18.66 23.08 37.88
N PHE A 108 -18.30 22.61 39.07
CA PHE A 108 -18.90 21.44 39.72
C PHE A 108 -20.00 21.84 40.71
N LYS A 109 -21.00 20.97 40.88
CA LYS A 109 -22.06 21.06 41.90
C LYS A 109 -21.69 20.35 43.20
N ILE A 110 -20.68 19.48 43.14
CA ILE A 110 -20.12 18.68 44.25
C ILE A 110 -18.84 19.33 44.78
N ASN A 111 -18.40 18.91 45.98
CA ASN A 111 -17.19 19.48 46.59
C ASN A 111 -15.89 18.88 46.01
N GLU A 112 -14.73 19.47 46.35
CA GLU A 112 -13.42 19.07 45.80
C GLU A 112 -13.07 17.60 46.09
N ASP A 113 -13.36 17.10 47.29
CA ASP A 113 -13.07 15.72 47.70
C ASP A 113 -13.94 14.71 46.92
N GLU A 114 -15.21 15.04 46.68
CA GLU A 114 -16.11 14.24 45.85
C GLU A 114 -15.64 14.18 44.39
N VAL A 115 -15.10 15.29 43.86
CA VAL A 115 -14.49 15.30 42.52
C VAL A 115 -13.25 14.42 42.49
N LEU A 116 -12.31 14.58 43.44
CA LEU A 116 -11.11 13.74 43.49
C LEU A 116 -11.47 12.26 43.63
N ASN A 117 -12.51 11.93 44.41
CA ASN A 117 -12.99 10.56 44.57
C ASN A 117 -13.57 9.99 43.26
N LEU A 118 -14.26 10.80 42.46
CA LEU A 118 -14.77 10.40 41.14
C LEU A 118 -13.66 9.96 40.17
N PHE A 119 -12.50 10.63 40.23
CA PHE A 119 -11.34 10.31 39.38
C PHE A 119 -10.36 9.33 40.04
N LYS A 120 -10.58 8.93 41.29
CA LYS A 120 -9.66 8.08 42.07
C LYS A 120 -9.42 6.72 41.41
N GLU A 121 -10.43 6.18 40.73
CA GLU A 121 -10.36 4.90 40.02
C GLU A 121 -9.58 4.95 38.70
N VAL A 122 -9.16 6.13 38.24
CA VAL A 122 -8.40 6.28 37.01
C VAL A 122 -6.89 6.09 37.28
N PRO A 123 -6.18 5.21 36.54
CA PRO A 123 -4.74 5.03 36.72
C PRO A 123 -3.94 6.23 36.22
N PHE A 124 -2.69 6.29 36.66
CA PHE A 124 -1.65 7.16 36.14
C PHE A 124 -0.95 6.51 34.95
N LEU A 125 -0.90 7.18 33.80
CA LEU A 125 -0.32 6.63 32.57
C LEU A 125 0.91 7.41 32.08
N ASN A 126 0.88 8.74 32.07
CA ASN A 126 2.03 9.61 31.73
C ASN A 126 2.84 9.28 30.45
N GLY A 127 2.17 9.06 29.32
CA GLY A 127 2.82 8.75 28.02
C GLY A 127 3.10 9.94 27.09
N GLY A 128 3.16 11.18 27.59
CA GLY A 128 3.40 12.37 26.74
C GLY A 128 2.21 12.80 25.86
N LEU A 129 1.29 11.90 25.50
CA LEU A 129 0.04 12.18 24.78
C LEU A 129 -0.84 13.21 25.52
N PHE A 130 -0.84 13.10 26.85
CA PHE A 130 -1.63 13.95 27.72
C PHE A 130 -0.87 15.17 28.23
N ASP A 131 0.37 15.40 27.80
CA ASP A 131 1.11 16.57 28.26
C ASP A 131 0.44 17.87 27.78
N CYS A 132 0.26 18.79 28.72
CA CYS A 132 -0.21 20.14 28.41
C CYS A 132 0.90 20.90 27.69
N LEU A 133 0.60 21.34 26.45
CA LEU A 133 1.55 22.04 25.57
C LEU A 133 1.52 23.57 25.76
N ASP A 134 0.75 24.07 26.72
CA ASP A 134 0.78 25.49 27.08
C ASP A 134 2.17 25.88 27.62
N LYS A 135 2.74 26.95 27.06
CA LYS A 135 4.02 27.57 27.47
C LYS A 135 3.75 29.01 27.95
N ASP A 136 4.78 29.70 28.45
CA ASP A 136 4.64 31.10 28.89
C ASP A 136 4.08 31.97 27.75
N ASN A 137 2.91 32.58 27.99
CA ASN A 137 2.13 33.38 27.03
C ASN A 137 1.59 32.64 25.78
N ILE A 138 1.76 31.32 25.67
CA ILE A 138 1.25 30.51 24.55
C ILE A 138 0.28 29.44 25.09
N TYR A 139 -0.99 29.52 24.69
CA TYR A 139 -2.05 28.65 25.19
C TYR A 139 -2.57 27.75 24.06
N ILE A 140 -1.85 26.66 23.80
CA ILE A 140 -2.18 25.72 22.71
C ILE A 140 -3.40 24.87 23.10
N ASP A 141 -3.40 24.29 24.31
CA ASP A 141 -4.50 23.46 24.82
C ASP A 141 -5.53 24.29 25.61
N GLY A 142 -5.26 25.59 25.81
CA GLY A 142 -6.16 26.51 26.50
C GLY A 142 -6.35 26.17 27.97
N PHE A 143 -5.33 25.59 28.63
CA PHE A 143 -5.39 25.23 30.04
C PHE A 143 -5.02 26.44 30.92
N SER A 144 -5.96 27.39 30.96
CA SER A 144 -5.79 28.70 31.59
C SER A 144 -6.96 29.07 32.51
N ARG A 145 -6.62 29.69 33.66
CA ARG A 145 -7.62 30.31 34.54
C ARG A 145 -8.23 31.57 33.93
N ASN A 146 -7.52 32.25 33.02
CA ASN A 146 -8.04 33.41 32.29
C ASN A 146 -9.16 32.94 31.32
N PRO A 147 -10.42 33.41 31.49
CA PRO A 147 -11.55 33.00 30.66
C PRO A 147 -11.38 33.29 29.16
N GLU A 148 -10.60 34.30 28.78
CA GLU A 148 -10.32 34.65 27.38
C GLU A 148 -9.35 33.67 26.71
N LYS A 149 -8.49 33.04 27.51
CA LYS A 149 -7.45 32.11 27.05
C LYS A 149 -7.82 30.65 27.32
N ARG A 150 -9.03 30.40 27.81
CA ARG A 150 -9.58 29.07 28.11
C ARG A 150 -10.18 28.46 26.85
N ALA A 151 -9.99 27.16 26.67
CA ALA A 151 -10.68 26.43 25.60
C ALA A 151 -12.20 26.41 25.86
N LYS A 152 -12.98 26.71 24.82
CA LYS A 152 -14.45 26.73 24.85
C LYS A 152 -14.98 25.75 23.82
N ILE A 153 -15.54 24.64 24.28
CA ILE A 153 -16.10 23.58 23.44
C ILE A 153 -17.48 23.28 24.00
N GLU A 154 -18.50 23.41 23.15
CA GLU A 154 -19.91 23.21 23.51
C GLU A 154 -20.17 21.75 23.94
N ASP A 155 -20.90 21.56 25.04
CA ASP A 155 -21.25 20.24 25.55
C ASP A 155 -22.06 19.42 24.53
N SER A 156 -22.84 20.10 23.69
CA SER A 156 -23.65 19.49 22.62
C SER A 156 -22.80 18.76 21.57
N LEU A 157 -21.56 19.18 21.32
CA LEU A 157 -20.66 18.49 20.39
C LEU A 157 -20.30 17.08 20.87
N PHE A 158 -20.47 16.78 22.17
CA PHE A 158 -20.21 15.47 22.75
C PHE A 158 -21.48 14.63 22.89
N PHE A 159 -22.59 15.21 23.37
CA PHE A 159 -23.77 14.47 23.86
C PHE A 159 -25.08 14.74 23.10
N LYS A 160 -25.01 15.32 21.90
CA LYS A 160 -26.20 15.53 21.06
C LYS A 160 -26.70 14.20 20.50
N GLU A 161 -27.91 13.80 20.91
CA GLU A 161 -28.58 12.56 20.52
C GLU A 161 -29.34 12.71 19.19
N GLU A 162 -30.03 13.85 19.01
CA GLU A 162 -30.81 14.14 17.80
C GLU A 162 -29.89 14.38 16.60
N GLN A 163 -30.19 13.70 15.48
CA GLN A 163 -29.49 13.93 14.23
C GLN A 163 -29.84 15.32 13.68
N GLU A 164 -28.93 16.27 13.81
CA GLU A 164 -29.05 17.54 13.11
C GLU A 164 -28.51 17.39 11.69
N THR A 165 -29.27 17.90 10.73
CA THR A 165 -28.84 17.95 9.33
C THR A 165 -27.94 19.16 9.13
N VAL A 166 -26.67 18.92 8.81
CA VAL A 166 -25.71 19.98 8.49
C VAL A 166 -25.41 19.99 6.99
N ASP A 167 -25.16 21.18 6.44
CA ASP A 167 -24.62 21.31 5.10
C ASP A 167 -23.10 21.05 5.12
N LEU A 168 -22.70 19.89 4.61
CA LEU A 168 -21.30 19.50 4.45
C LEU A 168 -20.86 19.56 2.97
N SER A 169 -21.58 20.29 2.10
CA SER A 169 -21.22 20.47 0.69
C SER A 169 -19.84 21.09 0.51
N LYS A 170 -19.39 21.95 1.43
CA LYS A 170 -18.01 22.50 1.45
C LYS A 170 -16.94 21.40 1.51
N TYR A 171 -17.27 20.24 2.08
CA TYR A 171 -16.39 19.08 2.24
C TYR A 171 -16.70 17.95 1.24
N GLY A 172 -17.52 18.22 0.22
CA GLY A 172 -17.90 17.22 -0.80
C GLY A 172 -18.86 16.14 -0.31
N MET A 173 -19.41 16.28 0.91
CA MET A 173 -20.33 15.28 1.47
C MET A 173 -21.81 15.59 1.18
N GLY A 174 -22.13 16.77 0.64
CA GLY A 174 -23.50 17.15 0.25
C GLY A 174 -24.29 17.84 1.37
N LYS A 175 -25.53 18.24 1.05
CA LYS A 175 -26.42 18.94 1.97
C LYS A 175 -27.18 17.94 2.85
N ASN A 176 -27.54 18.37 4.06
CA ASN A 176 -28.39 17.64 5.01
C ASN A 176 -27.80 16.33 5.55
N LYS A 177 -26.53 16.34 5.96
CA LYS A 177 -25.93 15.17 6.61
C LYS A 177 -26.31 15.09 8.08
N PRO A 178 -26.89 13.96 8.54
CA PRO A 178 -27.21 13.79 9.94
C PRO A 178 -25.92 13.65 10.76
N ILE A 179 -25.72 14.51 11.75
CA ILE A 179 -24.60 14.42 12.71
C ILE A 179 -25.10 14.15 14.12
N ARG A 180 -24.28 13.46 14.92
CA ARG A 180 -24.50 13.22 16.36
C ARG A 180 -23.29 13.70 17.16
N GLY A 181 -23.44 13.81 18.47
CA GLY A 181 -22.33 14.12 19.36
C GLY A 181 -21.25 13.03 19.36
N LEU A 182 -19.99 13.41 19.56
CA LEU A 182 -18.84 12.50 19.48
C LEU A 182 -18.96 11.29 20.43
N ILE A 183 -19.44 11.50 21.66
CA ILE A 183 -19.61 10.40 22.63
C ILE A 183 -20.76 9.48 22.20
N GLU A 184 -21.84 10.03 21.65
CA GLU A 184 -22.94 9.22 21.11
C GLU A 184 -22.49 8.39 19.89
N ILE A 185 -21.57 8.91 19.07
CA ILE A 185 -20.94 8.14 17.99
C ILE A 185 -20.09 7.02 18.59
N LEU A 186 -19.24 7.29 19.58
CA LEU A 186 -18.38 6.26 20.17
C LEU A 186 -19.18 5.15 20.89
N LYS A 187 -20.37 5.47 21.44
CA LYS A 187 -21.30 4.48 22.03
C LYS A 187 -21.89 3.51 21.01
N THR A 188 -22.01 3.90 19.74
CA THR A 188 -22.48 2.98 18.69
C THR A 188 -21.40 2.00 18.26
N TYR A 189 -20.26 1.95 18.96
CA TYR A 189 -19.17 1.04 18.67
C TYR A 189 -18.75 0.26 19.92
N ASN A 190 -18.72 -1.07 19.82
CA ASN A 190 -17.98 -1.94 20.73
C ASN A 190 -16.49 -1.82 20.40
N PHE A 191 -15.58 -1.75 21.35
CA PHE A 191 -14.13 -1.71 21.06
C PHE A 191 -13.53 -3.05 21.42
N THR A 192 -12.75 -3.64 20.51
CA THR A 192 -12.05 -4.89 20.80
C THR A 192 -10.68 -4.61 21.36
N ILE A 193 -10.25 -5.53 22.22
CA ILE A 193 -8.95 -5.51 22.88
C ILE A 193 -7.95 -6.38 22.12
N ASP A 194 -8.45 -7.22 21.23
CA ASP A 194 -7.68 -8.21 20.48
C ASP A 194 -7.60 -7.76 19.00
N GLU A 195 -6.38 -7.54 18.53
CA GLU A 195 -6.03 -7.21 17.14
C GLU A 195 -5.93 -8.50 16.28
N SER A 196 -6.03 -9.68 16.91
CA SER A 196 -5.76 -11.00 16.34
C SER A 196 -6.95 -11.97 16.27
N THR A 197 -8.14 -11.62 16.77
CA THR A 197 -9.34 -12.46 16.59
C THR A 197 -10.26 -11.93 15.49
N PRO A 198 -10.47 -12.69 14.40
CA PRO A 198 -11.56 -12.47 13.46
C PRO A 198 -12.85 -13.10 14.01
N ILE A 199 -13.28 -12.66 15.19
CA ILE A 199 -14.61 -13.01 15.71
C ILE A 199 -15.49 -11.78 15.58
N ASP A 200 -16.28 -11.79 14.50
CA ASP A 200 -17.48 -10.98 14.35
C ASP A 200 -18.40 -11.18 15.57
N GLN A 201 -18.38 -10.21 16.48
CA GLN A 201 -19.64 -9.66 16.96
C GLN A 201 -19.81 -8.32 16.27
N GLU A 202 -20.91 -8.19 15.51
CA GLU A 202 -21.28 -6.95 14.85
C GLU A 202 -21.03 -5.77 15.81
N VAL A 203 -20.28 -4.79 15.31
CA VAL A 203 -19.91 -3.54 15.97
C VAL A 203 -18.60 -3.53 16.80
N ALA A 204 -17.63 -4.40 16.58
CA ALA A 204 -16.29 -4.34 17.19
C ALA A 204 -15.32 -3.35 16.49
N LEU A 205 -14.63 -2.48 17.25
CA LEU A 205 -13.63 -1.50 16.80
C LEU A 205 -12.22 -1.94 17.19
N ASP A 206 -11.47 -2.37 16.19
CA ASP A 206 -10.04 -2.66 16.24
C ASP A 206 -9.21 -1.35 16.28
N PRO A 207 -8.11 -1.28 17.06
CA PRO A 207 -7.04 -0.29 16.92
C PRO A 207 -6.66 0.11 15.47
N GLU A 208 -6.84 -0.77 14.49
CA GLU A 208 -6.62 -0.50 13.07
C GLU A 208 -7.53 0.60 12.51
N LEU A 209 -8.83 0.64 12.88
CA LEU A 209 -9.78 1.66 12.39
C LEU A 209 -9.33 3.07 12.77
N LEU A 210 -8.56 3.22 13.85
CA LEU A 210 -7.97 4.49 14.24
C LEU A 210 -7.14 5.09 13.10
N GLY A 211 -6.32 4.29 12.42
CA GLY A 211 -5.56 4.77 11.27
C GLY A 211 -6.48 5.26 10.16
N ARG A 212 -7.52 4.51 9.82
CA ARG A 212 -8.49 4.90 8.78
C ARG A 212 -9.25 6.17 9.17
N ILE A 213 -9.67 6.32 10.43
CA ILE A 213 -10.33 7.53 10.94
C ILE A 213 -9.39 8.72 10.83
N PHE A 214 -8.15 8.58 11.30
CA PHE A 214 -7.20 9.68 11.30
C PHE A 214 -6.72 10.06 9.92
N GLU A 215 -6.54 9.10 9.01
CA GLU A 215 -6.22 9.38 7.62
C GLU A 215 -7.36 10.10 6.91
N ASN A 216 -8.62 9.74 7.20
CA ASN A 216 -9.77 10.50 6.73
C ASN A 216 -9.81 11.93 7.30
N LEU A 217 -9.45 12.10 8.59
CA LEU A 217 -9.35 13.42 9.23
C LEU A 217 -8.21 14.25 8.60
N LEU A 218 -7.05 13.66 8.34
CA LEU A 218 -5.92 14.30 7.65
C LEU A 218 -6.27 14.67 6.21
N ALA A 219 -6.95 13.77 5.49
CA ALA A 219 -7.43 14.00 4.14
C ALA A 219 -8.51 15.10 4.07
N SER A 220 -9.13 15.47 5.18
CA SER A 220 -10.09 16.59 5.24
C SER A 220 -9.41 17.97 5.38
N PHE A 221 -8.11 18.01 5.73
CA PHE A 221 -7.41 19.25 6.08
C PHE A 221 -6.21 19.55 5.17
N ASN A 222 -6.37 20.47 4.21
CA ASN A 222 -5.27 21.07 3.46
C ASN A 222 -5.06 22.54 3.90
N PRO A 223 -3.92 22.88 4.54
CA PRO A 223 -3.61 24.24 4.98
C PRO A 223 -3.59 25.28 3.85
N GLU A 224 -3.27 24.88 2.61
CA GLU A 224 -3.10 25.81 1.49
C GLU A 224 -4.38 25.98 0.63
N THR A 225 -5.33 25.04 0.66
CA THR A 225 -6.44 25.02 -0.34
C THR A 225 -7.85 24.92 0.22
N SER A 226 -8.04 24.72 1.53
CA SER A 226 -9.38 24.64 2.16
C SER A 226 -10.38 23.68 1.48
N THR A 227 -9.87 22.65 0.77
CA THR A 227 -10.66 21.61 0.09
C THR A 227 -10.19 20.22 0.52
N THR A 228 -11.07 19.22 0.43
CA THR A 228 -10.78 17.81 0.76
C THR A 228 -9.53 17.32 0.02
N ALA A 229 -8.47 17.14 0.80
CA ALA A 229 -7.07 16.93 0.42
C ALA A 229 -6.74 15.53 -0.09
N ARG A 230 -7.72 14.69 -0.48
CA ARG A 230 -7.46 13.30 -0.91
C ARG A 230 -6.46 13.16 -2.07
N LYS A 231 -6.24 14.22 -2.88
CA LYS A 231 -5.25 14.25 -3.99
C LYS A 231 -3.99 15.10 -3.71
N ALA A 232 -3.90 15.78 -2.57
CA ALA A 232 -2.87 16.80 -2.34
C ALA A 232 -1.66 16.27 -1.56
N THR A 233 -1.90 15.49 -0.49
CA THR A 233 -0.87 15.00 0.44
C THR A 233 -0.10 13.80 -0.10
N GLY A 234 -0.65 13.05 -1.05
CA GLY A 234 0.00 11.88 -1.65
C GLY A 234 0.20 10.68 -0.72
N SER A 235 -0.28 10.74 0.53
CA SER A 235 -0.24 9.63 1.50
C SER A 235 -1.55 8.82 1.40
N TYR A 236 -1.43 7.50 1.21
CA TYR A 236 -2.56 6.58 1.10
C TYR A 236 -2.47 5.48 2.15
N TYR A 237 -3.60 5.07 2.70
CA TYR A 237 -3.72 3.90 3.58
C TYR A 237 -3.22 2.66 2.85
N THR A 238 -2.28 1.91 3.43
CA THR A 238 -1.88 0.60 2.90
C THR A 238 -2.77 -0.49 3.53
N PRO A 239 -3.47 -1.31 2.71
CA PRO A 239 -4.23 -2.47 3.21
C PRO A 239 -3.39 -3.42 4.08
N ARG A 240 -4.02 -4.01 5.10
CA ARG A 240 -3.38 -4.91 6.07
C ARG A 240 -2.63 -6.06 5.41
N GLU A 241 -3.26 -6.76 4.47
CA GLU A 241 -2.66 -7.88 3.74
C GLU A 241 -1.32 -7.50 3.07
N ILE A 242 -1.24 -6.28 2.53
CA ILE A 242 -0.03 -5.76 1.91
C ILE A 242 1.03 -5.40 2.96
N VAL A 243 0.62 -4.78 4.06
CA VAL A 243 1.52 -4.48 5.18
C VAL A 243 2.13 -5.76 5.72
N GLU A 244 1.30 -6.78 5.99
CA GLU A 244 1.73 -8.09 6.48
C GLU A 244 2.68 -8.77 5.49
N TYR A 245 2.34 -8.80 4.21
CA TYR A 245 3.21 -9.38 3.18
C TYR A 245 4.58 -8.68 3.10
N MET A 246 4.60 -7.34 3.06
CA MET A 246 5.85 -6.58 3.01
C MET A 246 6.71 -6.77 4.26
N VAL A 247 6.08 -6.86 5.42
CA VAL A 247 6.72 -7.15 6.71
C VAL A 247 7.34 -8.55 6.69
N ASP A 248 6.58 -9.55 6.25
CA ASP A 248 7.03 -10.94 6.19
C ASP A 248 8.23 -11.10 5.27
N GLU A 249 8.17 -10.60 4.04
CA GLU A 249 9.29 -10.71 3.10
C GLU A 249 10.54 -9.96 3.58
N SER A 250 10.37 -8.82 4.27
CA SER A 250 11.50 -8.08 4.84
C SER A 250 12.16 -8.84 6.00
N LEU A 251 11.36 -9.43 6.90
CA LEU A 251 11.86 -10.20 8.03
C LEU A 251 12.46 -11.55 7.59
N LYS A 252 11.85 -12.23 6.60
CA LYS A 252 12.43 -13.42 5.95
C LYS A 252 13.82 -13.12 5.43
N GLY A 253 13.96 -12.04 4.65
CA GLY A 253 15.26 -11.65 4.10
C GLY A 253 16.30 -11.36 5.19
N TYR A 254 15.91 -10.64 6.27
CA TYR A 254 16.81 -10.32 7.37
C TYR A 254 17.28 -11.55 8.16
N LEU A 255 16.34 -12.44 8.52
CA LEU A 255 16.64 -13.64 9.29
C LEU A 255 17.48 -14.64 8.48
N ASN A 256 17.16 -14.82 7.19
CA ASN A 256 17.96 -15.65 6.28
C ASN A 256 19.41 -15.16 6.19
N ASN A 257 19.63 -13.86 6.00
CA ASN A 257 20.96 -13.28 5.95
C ASN A 257 21.71 -13.45 7.28
N SER A 258 21.02 -13.21 8.40
CA SER A 258 21.60 -13.29 9.75
C SER A 258 22.05 -14.70 10.13
N LEU A 259 21.29 -15.72 9.73
CA LEU A 259 21.60 -17.12 10.00
C LEU A 259 22.71 -17.63 9.07
N SER A 260 22.69 -17.24 7.80
CA SER A 260 23.72 -17.60 6.81
C SER A 260 25.10 -17.05 7.18
N LEU A 261 25.18 -15.82 7.71
CA LEU A 261 26.44 -15.18 8.15
C LEU A 261 27.04 -15.82 9.41
N LYS A 262 26.25 -16.56 10.20
CA LYS A 262 26.71 -17.23 11.44
C LYS A 262 27.10 -18.71 11.22
N GLY A 263 27.23 -19.17 9.96
CA GLY A 263 27.68 -20.52 9.63
C GLY A 263 26.60 -21.59 9.58
N PHE A 264 25.32 -21.22 9.62
CA PHE A 264 24.20 -22.13 9.35
C PHE A 264 23.88 -22.07 7.86
N GLN A 265 24.32 -23.05 7.07
CA GLN A 265 23.90 -23.17 5.68
C GLN A 265 22.50 -23.80 5.60
N PRO A 266 21.50 -23.13 5.01
CA PRO A 266 20.38 -23.86 4.41
C PRO A 266 20.92 -24.67 3.22
N GLN A 267 20.47 -25.92 3.07
CA GLN A 267 20.78 -26.73 1.88
C GLN A 267 20.25 -25.99 0.64
N VAL A 268 21.16 -25.52 -0.21
CA VAL A 268 20.85 -24.98 -1.54
C VAL A 268 21.36 -25.99 -2.55
N ASP A 269 20.44 -26.61 -3.30
CA ASP A 269 20.75 -27.45 -4.46
C ASP A 269 21.48 -26.59 -5.51
N GLY A 270 22.64 -27.09 -5.96
CA GLY A 270 23.61 -26.35 -6.76
C GLY A 270 23.17 -26.04 -8.19
N VAL A 271 23.43 -24.80 -8.60
CA VAL A 271 23.68 -24.46 -10.01
C VAL A 271 25.14 -24.79 -10.29
N VAL A 272 25.36 -25.75 -11.18
CA VAL A 272 26.68 -26.10 -11.71
C VAL A 272 27.12 -24.96 -12.65
N ASN A 273 28.22 -24.29 -12.32
CA ASN A 273 29.01 -23.57 -13.32
C ASN A 273 30.05 -24.55 -13.84
N GLU A 274 29.91 -24.95 -15.11
CA GLU A 274 31.01 -25.50 -15.89
C GLU A 274 32.00 -24.38 -16.18
N ASP A 275 33.29 -24.69 -15.96
CA ASP A 275 34.49 -24.17 -16.63
C ASP A 275 35.61 -23.93 -15.61
N ASP A 276 36.47 -24.93 -15.43
CA ASP A 276 37.92 -24.78 -15.61
C ASP A 276 38.63 -26.12 -15.43
N GLU A 277 39.12 -26.66 -16.54
CA GLU A 277 40.09 -27.75 -16.61
C GLU A 277 41.45 -27.28 -16.06
N ASN A 278 42.06 -28.01 -15.13
CA ASN A 278 43.34 -28.70 -15.38
C ASN A 278 43.95 -29.40 -14.15
N SER A 279 44.50 -30.58 -14.47
CA SER A 279 45.69 -31.22 -13.90
C SER A 279 45.56 -32.20 -12.71
N ALA A 280 45.81 -33.47 -13.08
CA ALA A 280 46.61 -34.48 -12.38
C ALA A 280 45.96 -35.42 -11.33
N SER A 281 45.60 -36.61 -11.81
CA SER A 281 45.70 -37.96 -11.19
C SER A 281 47.12 -38.21 -10.59
N PRO A 282 47.44 -39.26 -9.76
CA PRO A 282 46.82 -40.60 -9.76
C PRO A 282 46.81 -41.43 -8.44
N PHE A 283 46.31 -42.68 -8.60
CA PHE A 283 46.50 -43.93 -7.83
C PHE A 283 45.29 -44.43 -6.98
N VAL A 284 44.61 -45.50 -7.46
CA VAL A 284 44.75 -46.95 -7.10
C VAL A 284 44.15 -47.25 -5.72
N GLY A 285 43.28 -48.22 -5.47
CA GLY A 285 42.78 -49.36 -6.22
C GLY A 285 42.32 -50.42 -5.21
N ASP A 286 41.28 -51.16 -5.59
CA ASP A 286 41.06 -52.58 -5.30
C ASP A 286 40.37 -53.07 -3.99
N GLN A 287 39.45 -54.01 -4.24
CA GLN A 287 38.85 -55.10 -3.44
C GLN A 287 38.01 -54.74 -2.19
N GLY A 288 36.78 -55.23 -1.98
CA GLY A 288 36.13 -56.43 -2.51
C GLY A 288 35.87 -57.45 -1.38
N SER A 289 34.60 -57.85 -1.22
CA SER A 289 34.09 -59.00 -0.42
C SER A 289 33.90 -58.73 1.10
N SER A 290 32.86 -59.16 1.83
CA SER A 290 31.76 -60.10 1.54
C SER A 290 30.68 -60.21 2.67
N PHE A 291 29.45 -60.56 2.25
CA PHE A 291 28.33 -61.28 2.93
C PHE A 291 27.56 -60.66 4.14
N PRO A 292 26.29 -61.07 4.45
CA PRO A 292 25.30 -61.87 3.70
C PRO A 292 23.84 -61.31 3.68
N SER A 293 23.01 -62.10 3.01
CA SER A 293 21.62 -61.95 2.57
C SER A 293 20.49 -62.21 3.60
N CYS A 294 19.30 -61.67 3.26
CA CYS A 294 17.93 -62.17 3.44
C CYS A 294 17.22 -62.09 4.82
N ARG A 295 16.14 -61.27 4.93
CA ARG A 295 14.69 -61.66 4.83
C ARG A 295 13.73 -60.61 5.42
N GLY A 296 12.74 -60.20 4.61
CA GLY A 296 11.34 -59.84 4.97
C GLY A 296 11.10 -58.53 5.75
N ASP A 297 9.98 -57.83 5.66
CA ASP A 297 8.76 -57.97 4.85
C ASP A 297 7.86 -56.73 5.15
N LYS A 298 7.02 -56.33 4.19
CA LYS A 298 5.75 -55.58 4.31
C LYS A 298 5.74 -54.05 4.47
N GLY A 299 5.32 -53.39 3.37
CA GLY A 299 4.63 -52.11 3.41
C GLY A 299 3.22 -52.23 4.00
N VAL A 300 2.77 -51.18 4.68
CA VAL A 300 1.44 -51.08 5.30
C VAL A 300 0.55 -50.19 4.44
N PHE A 301 -0.45 -50.80 3.78
CA PHE A 301 -1.63 -50.09 3.30
C PHE A 301 -2.60 -49.91 4.49
N LEU A 302 -2.93 -48.67 4.86
CA LEU A 302 -3.97 -48.38 5.86
C LEU A 302 -5.36 -48.58 5.25
N LYS A 303 -6.16 -49.46 5.85
CA LYS A 303 -7.60 -49.60 5.55
C LYS A 303 -8.35 -48.42 6.17
N TRP A 304 -9.25 -47.78 5.42
CA TRP A 304 -10.17 -46.68 5.81
C TRP A 304 -11.10 -46.97 7.01
N TYR A 305 -11.04 -48.18 7.59
CA TYR A 305 -11.75 -48.55 8.81
C TYR A 305 -11.06 -48.08 10.12
N GLN A 306 -9.87 -47.47 10.05
CA GLN A 306 -9.19 -46.85 11.19
C GLN A 306 -8.98 -45.36 10.95
N LEU A 307 -10.05 -44.57 11.14
CA LEU A 307 -9.96 -43.12 11.12
C LEU A 307 -9.25 -42.60 12.38
N PRO A 308 -8.40 -41.57 12.26
CA PRO A 308 -7.79 -40.91 13.41
C PRO A 308 -8.88 -40.39 14.35
N TYR A 309 -8.66 -40.45 15.66
CA TYR A 309 -9.63 -40.09 16.68
C TYR A 309 -8.95 -39.31 17.80
N ASN A 310 -9.35 -38.05 18.02
CA ASN A 310 -8.88 -37.26 19.14
C ASN A 310 -9.80 -37.45 20.38
N PRO A 311 -9.32 -38.09 21.47
CA PRO A 311 -10.13 -38.31 22.66
C PRO A 311 -10.56 -37.04 23.39
N SER A 312 -9.84 -35.92 23.25
CA SER A 312 -10.16 -34.66 23.95
C SER A 312 -11.49 -34.05 23.49
N LEU A 313 -11.92 -34.35 22.26
CA LEU A 313 -13.17 -33.84 21.68
C LEU A 313 -14.41 -34.63 22.09
N LYS A 314 -14.25 -35.70 22.88
CA LYS A 314 -15.33 -36.62 23.26
C LYS A 314 -16.45 -35.95 24.06
N GLU A 315 -16.13 -35.04 24.96
CA GLU A 315 -17.14 -34.30 25.75
C GLU A 315 -17.88 -33.29 24.87
N LYS A 316 -17.14 -32.50 24.08
CA LYS A 316 -17.71 -31.55 23.11
C LYS A 316 -18.66 -32.24 22.11
N ALA A 317 -18.28 -33.40 21.57
CA ALA A 317 -19.15 -34.18 20.69
C ALA A 317 -20.41 -34.74 21.40
N ARG A 318 -20.39 -34.94 22.72
CA ARG A 318 -21.58 -35.31 23.49
C ARG A 318 -22.49 -34.10 23.75
N GLU A 319 -21.91 -32.93 23.97
CA GLU A 319 -22.65 -31.68 24.11
C GLU A 319 -23.36 -31.30 22.81
N LEU A 320 -22.68 -31.39 21.66
CA LEU A 320 -23.28 -31.10 20.34
C LEU A 320 -24.47 -32.02 20.03
N ARG A 321 -24.41 -33.30 20.40
CA ARG A 321 -25.56 -34.22 20.27
C ARG A 321 -26.78 -33.78 21.10
N LYS A 322 -26.56 -33.05 22.20
CA LYS A 322 -27.61 -32.53 23.09
C LYS A 322 -28.05 -31.10 22.74
N ALA A 323 -27.23 -30.33 22.00
CA ALA A 323 -27.43 -28.92 21.73
C ALA A 323 -28.69 -28.59 20.90
N GLY A 324 -29.35 -29.59 20.31
CA GLY A 324 -30.71 -29.44 19.78
C GLY A 324 -30.82 -28.57 18.53
N ASN A 325 -29.78 -28.50 17.68
CA ASN A 325 -29.87 -27.82 16.38
C ASN A 325 -30.99 -28.45 15.53
N LEU A 326 -31.98 -27.64 15.18
CA LEU A 326 -33.20 -28.09 14.51
C LEU A 326 -32.90 -28.80 13.17
N SER A 327 -31.97 -28.28 12.37
CA SER A 327 -31.64 -28.85 11.05
C SER A 327 -30.96 -30.22 11.19
N GLU A 328 -29.99 -30.32 12.08
CA GLU A 328 -29.37 -31.62 12.39
C GLU A 328 -30.39 -32.62 12.94
N VAL A 329 -31.32 -32.19 13.79
CA VAL A 329 -32.36 -33.07 14.34
C VAL A 329 -33.32 -33.54 13.24
N LEU A 330 -33.74 -32.65 12.33
CA LEU A 330 -34.61 -32.97 11.21
C LEU A 330 -33.95 -33.96 10.24
N LEU A 331 -32.69 -33.73 9.85
CA LEU A 331 -31.97 -34.65 8.97
C LEU A 331 -31.69 -35.99 9.66
N TRP A 332 -31.29 -35.96 10.94
CA TRP A 332 -31.04 -37.17 11.73
C TRP A 332 -32.29 -38.07 11.83
N ASP A 333 -33.48 -37.50 11.96
CA ASP A 333 -34.73 -38.26 12.03
C ASP A 333 -34.98 -39.09 10.76
N GLN A 334 -34.49 -38.61 9.60
CA GLN A 334 -34.65 -39.30 8.30
C GLN A 334 -33.58 -40.36 8.04
N ILE A 335 -32.36 -40.20 8.58
CA ILE A 335 -31.22 -41.08 8.24
C ILE A 335 -30.85 -42.09 9.33
N LYS A 336 -31.35 -41.93 10.56
CA LYS A 336 -31.07 -42.84 11.68
C LYS A 336 -31.64 -44.24 11.45
N ASN A 337 -31.12 -45.23 12.19
CA ASN A 337 -31.64 -46.61 12.21
C ASN A 337 -31.75 -47.26 10.81
N LYS A 338 -30.85 -46.93 9.89
CA LYS A 338 -30.83 -47.46 8.52
C LYS A 338 -32.09 -47.17 7.70
N GLN A 339 -32.84 -46.14 8.08
CA GLN A 339 -34.08 -45.75 7.38
C GLN A 339 -33.80 -45.14 6.01
N PHE A 340 -32.63 -44.55 5.81
CA PHE A 340 -32.19 -44.00 4.53
C PHE A 340 -31.27 -44.99 3.79
N LEU A 341 -31.79 -45.58 2.70
CA LEU A 341 -31.09 -46.52 1.80
C LEU A 341 -30.47 -47.76 2.49
N GLY A 342 -30.87 -48.09 3.72
CA GLY A 342 -30.29 -49.19 4.49
C GLY A 342 -28.91 -48.91 5.11
N LEU A 343 -28.42 -47.67 5.01
CA LEU A 343 -27.09 -47.24 5.44
C LEU A 343 -27.08 -46.75 6.90
N ASP A 344 -26.00 -47.03 7.62
CA ASP A 344 -25.84 -46.57 9.01
C ASP A 344 -25.04 -45.26 9.07
N PHE A 345 -25.55 -44.29 9.82
CA PHE A 345 -24.94 -42.97 9.99
C PHE A 345 -24.62 -42.72 11.47
N ASP A 346 -23.39 -42.25 11.74
CA ASP A 346 -22.96 -41.76 13.05
C ASP A 346 -23.17 -40.25 13.12
N ARG A 347 -23.96 -39.77 14.09
CA ARG A 347 -24.12 -38.33 14.37
C ARG A 347 -22.98 -37.77 15.23
N GLN A 348 -22.49 -36.58 14.88
CA GLN A 348 -21.45 -35.82 15.59
C GLN A 348 -20.18 -36.66 15.82
N LYS A 349 -19.65 -37.23 14.73
CA LYS A 349 -18.53 -38.18 14.74
C LYS A 349 -17.20 -37.45 14.82
N ILE A 350 -16.30 -37.91 15.70
CA ILE A 350 -14.94 -37.39 15.75
C ILE A 350 -14.10 -38.08 14.69
N ILE A 351 -13.49 -37.29 13.81
CA ILE A 351 -12.54 -37.72 12.79
C ILE A 351 -11.33 -36.76 12.86
N GLY A 352 -10.18 -37.27 13.30
CA GLY A 352 -9.01 -36.46 13.59
C GLY A 352 -9.28 -35.46 14.71
N ASN A 353 -8.99 -34.19 14.42
CA ASN A 353 -9.25 -33.05 15.31
C ASN A 353 -10.59 -32.34 15.02
N TYR A 354 -11.47 -32.96 14.23
CA TYR A 354 -12.76 -32.39 13.84
C TYR A 354 -13.93 -33.24 14.35
N ILE A 355 -15.07 -32.59 14.57
CA ILE A 355 -16.35 -33.25 14.83
C ILE A 355 -17.21 -32.96 13.60
N VAL A 356 -17.59 -34.01 12.88
CA VAL A 356 -18.42 -33.91 11.68
C VAL A 356 -19.89 -34.20 12.00
N ASP A 357 -20.83 -33.52 11.34
CA ASP A 357 -22.25 -33.61 11.68
C ASP A 357 -22.82 -35.02 11.50
N PHE A 358 -22.57 -35.65 10.34
CA PHE A 358 -22.92 -37.05 10.08
C PHE A 358 -21.84 -37.80 9.31
N TYR A 359 -21.64 -39.07 9.65
CA TYR A 359 -20.67 -39.94 8.99
C TYR A 359 -21.26 -41.31 8.67
N CYS A 360 -21.25 -41.71 7.39
CA CYS A 360 -21.59 -43.06 6.95
C CYS A 360 -20.33 -43.89 6.76
N LYS A 361 -20.18 -44.91 7.61
CA LYS A 361 -19.03 -45.81 7.60
C LYS A 361 -18.96 -46.68 6.35
N ASP A 362 -20.10 -47.14 5.85
CA ASP A 362 -20.18 -48.08 4.73
C ASP A 362 -19.72 -47.44 3.39
N LEU A 363 -19.82 -46.11 3.30
CA LEU A 363 -19.46 -45.33 2.10
C LEU A 363 -18.23 -44.43 2.28
N GLY A 364 -17.73 -44.26 3.51
CA GLY A 364 -16.72 -43.24 3.78
C GLY A 364 -17.23 -41.82 3.51
N LEU A 365 -18.51 -41.56 3.79
CA LEU A 365 -19.18 -40.30 3.47
C LEU A 365 -19.41 -39.45 4.72
N VAL A 366 -19.06 -38.17 4.65
CA VAL A 366 -19.33 -37.13 5.64
C VAL A 366 -20.39 -36.18 5.08
N ILE A 367 -21.36 -35.82 5.91
CA ILE A 367 -22.38 -34.80 5.58
C ILE A 367 -22.27 -33.70 6.62
N GLU A 368 -22.10 -32.46 6.17
CA GLU A 368 -22.04 -31.22 6.97
C GLU A 368 -23.26 -30.35 6.69
N ILE A 369 -23.87 -29.77 7.74
CA ILE A 369 -24.96 -28.81 7.61
C ILE A 369 -24.43 -27.39 7.81
N ASP A 370 -24.30 -26.64 6.72
CA ASP A 370 -23.70 -25.30 6.74
C ASP A 370 -24.75 -24.20 6.97
N GLY A 371 -24.46 -23.30 7.92
CA GLY A 371 -25.17 -22.02 8.06
C GLY A 371 -24.65 -20.96 7.08
N ILE A 372 -25.30 -19.79 7.03
CA ILE A 372 -24.78 -18.63 6.28
C ILE A 372 -23.40 -18.26 6.86
N SER A 373 -22.34 -18.43 6.06
CA SER A 373 -20.94 -18.23 6.45
C SER A 373 -20.42 -16.85 6.00
N HIS A 374 -19.73 -16.15 6.90
CA HIS A 374 -18.93 -14.95 6.62
C HIS A 374 -17.46 -15.34 6.37
N ASN A 375 -16.70 -14.44 5.73
CA ASN A 375 -15.39 -14.68 5.09
C ASN A 375 -14.33 -15.42 5.94
N ASP A 376 -14.37 -15.34 7.28
CA ASP A 376 -13.33 -15.94 8.14
C ASP A 376 -13.56 -17.42 8.49
N LYS A 377 -14.73 -18.00 8.18
CA LYS A 377 -14.97 -19.46 8.33
C LYS A 377 -14.49 -20.28 7.13
N VAL A 378 -14.25 -19.64 5.99
CA VAL A 378 -13.95 -20.33 4.73
C VAL A 378 -12.61 -21.07 4.81
N GLU A 379 -11.58 -20.47 5.40
CA GLU A 379 -10.25 -21.07 5.49
C GLU A 379 -10.24 -22.29 6.44
N TYR A 380 -10.90 -22.19 7.60
CA TYR A 380 -11.06 -23.31 8.54
C TYR A 380 -11.89 -24.46 7.96
N ASP A 381 -12.99 -24.15 7.27
CA ASP A 381 -13.85 -25.15 6.65
C ASP A 381 -13.12 -25.82 5.46
N LEU A 382 -12.28 -25.09 4.73
CA LEU A 382 -11.46 -25.61 3.63
C LEU A 382 -10.31 -26.51 4.12
N GLU A 383 -9.64 -26.15 5.22
CA GLU A 383 -8.63 -26.99 5.87
C GLU A 383 -9.24 -28.30 6.39
N ARG A 384 -10.41 -28.20 7.05
CA ARG A 384 -11.18 -29.36 7.52
C ARG A 384 -11.56 -30.28 6.36
N ASP A 385 -12.07 -29.73 5.27
CA ASP A 385 -12.46 -30.47 4.07
C ASP A 385 -11.28 -31.18 3.42
N THR A 386 -10.16 -30.48 3.28
CA THR A 386 -8.93 -31.01 2.71
C THR A 386 -8.39 -32.15 3.56
N TYR A 387 -8.44 -32.00 4.89
CA TYR A 387 -8.07 -33.05 5.83
C TYR A 387 -8.94 -34.31 5.67
N LEU A 388 -10.27 -34.17 5.64
CA LEU A 388 -11.20 -35.29 5.50
C LEU A 388 -11.04 -35.99 4.14
N LYS A 389 -10.87 -35.23 3.05
CA LYS A 389 -10.62 -35.78 1.70
C LYS A 389 -9.29 -36.53 1.62
N ASN A 390 -8.24 -36.05 2.28
CA ASN A 390 -6.94 -36.74 2.36
C ASN A 390 -7.02 -38.07 3.15
N LEU A 391 -8.02 -38.25 4.02
CA LEU A 391 -8.31 -39.53 4.66
C LEU A 391 -9.10 -40.50 3.75
N GLY A 392 -9.37 -40.11 2.50
CA GLY A 392 -10.16 -40.88 1.54
C GLY A 392 -11.66 -40.80 1.76
N LEU A 393 -12.14 -39.78 2.49
CA LEU A 393 -13.56 -39.56 2.75
C LEU A 393 -14.16 -38.61 1.71
N THR A 394 -15.43 -38.85 1.36
CA THR A 394 -16.22 -37.90 0.57
C THR A 394 -16.94 -36.95 1.53
N VAL A 395 -16.94 -35.65 1.26
CA VAL A 395 -17.64 -34.64 2.09
C VAL A 395 -18.73 -33.98 1.25
N ILE A 396 -19.94 -33.93 1.77
CA ILE A 396 -21.11 -33.27 1.15
C ILE A 396 -21.62 -32.19 2.10
N HIS A 397 -21.77 -30.98 1.59
CA HIS A 397 -22.32 -29.83 2.31
C HIS A 397 -23.79 -29.61 1.95
N ILE A 398 -24.61 -29.36 2.96
CA ILE A 398 -26.04 -29.08 2.82
C ILE A 398 -26.35 -27.78 3.55
N SER A 399 -27.08 -26.86 2.91
CA SER A 399 -27.50 -25.63 3.58
C SER A 399 -28.48 -25.90 4.72
N ASP A 400 -28.25 -25.28 5.87
CA ASP A 400 -29.17 -25.24 7.01
C ASP A 400 -30.58 -24.76 6.62
N LEU A 401 -30.65 -23.81 5.66
CA LEU A 401 -31.92 -23.28 5.16
C LEU A 401 -32.68 -24.31 4.32
N ASP A 402 -31.97 -25.12 3.54
CA ASP A 402 -32.56 -26.18 2.72
C ASP A 402 -33.06 -27.35 3.57
N VAL A 403 -32.33 -27.72 4.63
CA VAL A 403 -32.80 -28.76 5.57
C VAL A 403 -34.09 -28.33 6.27
N LYS A 404 -34.23 -27.04 6.63
CA LYS A 404 -35.43 -26.49 7.29
C LYS A 404 -36.62 -26.34 6.35
N ASN A 405 -36.40 -25.89 5.12
CA ASN A 405 -37.47 -25.47 4.22
C ASN A 405 -37.76 -26.44 3.06
N ASN A 406 -36.84 -27.34 2.73
CA ASN A 406 -36.94 -28.26 1.59
C ASN A 406 -36.29 -29.63 1.90
N LEU A 407 -36.67 -30.24 3.03
CA LEU A 407 -36.09 -31.51 3.46
C LEU A 407 -36.27 -32.63 2.42
N GLU A 408 -37.41 -32.68 1.72
CA GLU A 408 -37.68 -33.69 0.68
C GLU A 408 -36.68 -33.57 -0.49
N GLY A 409 -36.40 -32.36 -0.96
CA GLY A 409 -35.39 -32.10 -1.99
C GLY A 409 -33.97 -32.43 -1.53
N VAL A 410 -33.63 -32.16 -0.26
CA VAL A 410 -32.35 -32.56 0.34
C VAL A 410 -32.20 -34.09 0.35
N MET A 411 -33.25 -34.82 0.68
CA MET A 411 -33.23 -36.30 0.69
C MET A 411 -33.10 -36.88 -0.73
N GLU A 412 -33.73 -36.27 -1.75
CA GLU A 412 -33.52 -36.67 -3.15
C GLU A 412 -32.10 -36.38 -3.65
N PHE A 413 -31.56 -35.20 -3.32
CA PHE A 413 -30.19 -34.83 -3.63
C PHE A 413 -29.19 -35.82 -3.03
N LEU A 414 -29.30 -36.09 -1.72
CA LEU A 414 -28.44 -37.08 -1.05
C LEU A 414 -28.57 -38.47 -1.66
N LYS A 415 -29.78 -38.89 -2.06
CA LYS A 415 -30.00 -40.17 -2.73
C LYS A 415 -29.32 -40.22 -4.09
N SER A 416 -29.36 -39.13 -4.87
CA SER A 416 -28.64 -39.00 -6.13
C SER A 416 -27.12 -39.07 -5.92
N GLU A 417 -26.58 -38.29 -4.98
CA GLU A 417 -25.14 -38.27 -4.71
C GLU A 417 -24.63 -39.63 -4.21
N ILE A 418 -25.32 -40.26 -3.27
CA ILE A 418 -24.95 -41.60 -2.78
C ILE A 418 -24.96 -42.64 -3.90
N ASN A 419 -25.91 -42.59 -4.84
CA ASN A 419 -25.97 -43.51 -5.97
C ASN A 419 -24.84 -43.32 -6.99
N LYS A 420 -24.16 -42.16 -7.00
CA LYS A 420 -22.97 -41.92 -7.84
C LYS A 420 -21.70 -42.58 -7.28
N HIS A 421 -21.71 -43.00 -6.02
CA HIS A 421 -20.59 -43.67 -5.37
C HIS A 421 -20.80 -45.20 -5.38
N PRO A 422 -20.00 -45.98 -6.12
CA PRO A 422 -20.12 -47.44 -6.09
C PRO A 422 -19.67 -47.98 -4.72
N VAL A 423 -20.51 -48.81 -4.09
CA VAL A 423 -20.16 -49.56 -2.88
C VAL A 423 -18.88 -50.37 -3.17
N PRO A 424 -17.78 -50.19 -2.42
CA PRO A 424 -16.57 -50.98 -2.63
C PRO A 424 -16.86 -52.46 -2.38
N SER A 425 -16.71 -53.28 -3.43
CA SER A 425 -16.79 -54.74 -3.37
C SER A 425 -15.66 -55.30 -2.50
N GLY A 426 -15.90 -55.37 -1.19
CA GLY A 426 -14.95 -55.82 -0.18
C GLY A 426 -15.60 -56.57 0.98
N HIS A 427 -16.82 -57.09 0.81
CA HIS A 427 -17.41 -58.03 1.74
C HIS A 427 -16.82 -59.44 1.48
N PRO A 428 -16.32 -60.16 2.50
CA PRO A 428 -15.84 -61.52 2.28
C PRO A 428 -17.03 -62.46 2.09
N SER A 429 -17.22 -62.96 0.87
CA SER A 429 -18.04 -64.14 0.60
C SER A 429 -17.32 -65.08 -0.37
N THR A 430 -16.84 -66.20 0.21
CA THR A 430 -16.70 -67.55 -0.37
C THR A 430 -15.76 -67.84 -1.57
N ARG A 431 -14.70 -68.60 -1.25
CA ARG A 431 -14.07 -69.79 -1.90
C ARG A 431 -13.86 -69.84 -3.45
N GLY A 432 -12.62 -70.20 -3.81
CA GLY A 432 -12.23 -70.93 -5.05
C GLY A 432 -11.32 -70.11 -5.97
N GLU A 433 -9.99 -70.27 -5.90
CA GLU A 433 -9.15 -71.21 -6.67
C GLU A 433 -8.66 -70.67 -8.04
N LEU A 434 -7.34 -70.44 -8.07
CA LEU A 434 -6.34 -70.77 -9.10
C LEU A 434 -6.28 -69.97 -10.43
N THR A 435 -5.16 -69.23 -10.51
CA THR A 435 -4.32 -68.82 -11.65
C THR A 435 -4.10 -69.89 -12.75
N PRO A 436 -3.49 -69.60 -13.94
CA PRO A 436 -2.68 -68.43 -14.35
C PRO A 436 -2.98 -67.90 -15.79
N PRO A 437 -2.22 -66.90 -16.30
CA PRO A 437 -1.37 -67.26 -17.45
C PRO A 437 0.03 -66.65 -17.46
N ILE A 438 0.89 -67.39 -18.17
CA ILE A 438 2.31 -67.19 -18.46
C ILE A 438 2.46 -66.68 -19.91
N GLU A 439 3.29 -65.64 -20.04
CA GLU A 439 4.27 -65.32 -21.11
C GLU A 439 3.89 -65.14 -22.60
N HIS A 440 4.20 -63.94 -23.11
CA HIS A 440 5.38 -63.57 -23.95
C HIS A 440 5.01 -62.75 -25.21
N SER A 441 5.50 -61.50 -25.29
CA SER A 441 6.52 -61.06 -26.27
C SER A 441 6.72 -59.53 -26.28
N PHE A 442 7.97 -59.11 -26.03
CA PHE A 442 8.76 -57.93 -26.46
C PHE A 442 8.09 -56.86 -27.36
N THR A 443 8.31 -55.53 -27.23
CA THR A 443 9.60 -54.81 -27.20
C THR A 443 9.55 -53.40 -26.56
N ARG A 444 10.73 -52.98 -26.08
CA ARG A 444 11.22 -51.70 -25.50
C ARG A 444 10.72 -50.36 -26.08
N GLY A 445 10.61 -49.37 -25.17
CA GLY A 445 10.70 -47.93 -25.46
C GLY A 445 10.40 -47.05 -24.22
N GLU A 446 11.42 -46.82 -23.40
CA GLU A 446 11.65 -45.67 -22.47
C GLU A 446 10.55 -45.22 -21.47
N ASN A 447 10.76 -45.55 -20.20
CA ASN A 447 10.08 -44.96 -19.04
C ASN A 447 10.75 -43.62 -18.67
N ILE A 448 9.98 -42.54 -18.71
CA ILE A 448 10.29 -41.30 -17.99
C ILE A 448 9.78 -41.47 -16.56
N ALA A 449 10.70 -41.46 -15.60
CA ALA A 449 10.41 -41.51 -14.18
C ALA A 449 9.58 -40.29 -13.75
N ALA A 450 8.45 -40.52 -13.07
CA ALA A 450 7.74 -39.49 -12.33
C ALA A 450 8.65 -38.96 -11.20
N PRO A 451 8.82 -37.64 -11.05
CA PRO A 451 9.72 -37.10 -10.04
C PRO A 451 9.07 -37.19 -8.66
N SER A 452 9.64 -38.03 -7.80
CA SER A 452 9.45 -37.96 -6.35
C SER A 452 10.42 -36.94 -5.76
N LYS A 453 9.96 -35.72 -5.48
CA LYS A 453 10.59 -34.78 -4.54
C LYS A 453 9.47 -34.09 -3.73
N ARG A 454 9.35 -34.41 -2.43
CA ARG A 454 8.71 -33.49 -1.47
C ARG A 454 9.74 -32.41 -1.19
N GLU A 455 9.51 -31.21 -1.70
CA GLU A 455 10.34 -30.02 -1.44
C GLU A 455 10.28 -29.65 0.06
N GLY A 456 11.43 -29.29 0.63
CA GLY A 456 11.54 -28.89 2.04
C GLY A 456 10.87 -27.54 2.27
N VAL A 457 9.96 -27.47 3.25
CA VAL A 457 9.32 -26.22 3.67
C VAL A 457 10.35 -25.32 4.36
N ASP A 458 10.44 -24.05 3.94
CA ASP A 458 11.28 -23.04 4.57
C ASP A 458 10.84 -22.79 6.04
N LYS A 459 11.68 -23.20 6.99
CA LYS A 459 11.45 -23.06 8.43
C LYS A 459 11.13 -21.61 8.84
N ILE A 460 11.71 -20.61 8.19
CA ILE A 460 11.46 -19.19 8.54
C ILE A 460 10.08 -18.76 8.08
N THR A 461 9.61 -19.25 6.92
CA THR A 461 8.25 -19.00 6.46
C THR A 461 7.22 -19.57 7.44
N MET A 462 7.45 -20.76 8.01
CA MET A 462 6.61 -21.32 9.08
C MET A 462 6.68 -20.53 10.40
N LEU A 463 7.80 -19.87 10.71
CA LEU A 463 7.87 -19.01 11.90
C LEU A 463 7.01 -17.74 11.76
N LEU A 464 6.86 -17.24 10.55
CA LEU A 464 6.14 -15.99 10.25
C LEU A 464 4.65 -16.21 9.99
N SER A 465 4.23 -17.44 9.70
CA SER A 465 2.81 -17.80 9.57
C SER A 465 2.09 -17.67 10.91
N TYR A 466 0.79 -17.41 10.86
CA TYR A 466 -0.08 -17.43 12.05
C TYR A 466 -0.52 -18.85 12.45
N SER A 467 -0.08 -19.89 11.73
CA SER A 467 -0.38 -21.28 12.09
C SER A 467 0.26 -21.68 13.42
N ASP A 468 -0.40 -22.57 14.16
CA ASP A 468 0.12 -23.15 15.41
C ASP A 468 1.31 -24.10 15.20
N GLU A 469 1.64 -24.40 13.94
CA GLU A 469 2.80 -25.22 13.60
C GLU A 469 4.11 -24.50 13.92
N ILE A 470 4.92 -25.11 14.78
CA ILE A 470 6.26 -24.63 15.14
C ILE A 470 7.28 -25.46 14.35
N PRO A 471 8.14 -24.85 13.52
CA PRO A 471 9.16 -25.59 12.81
C PRO A 471 10.16 -26.22 13.78
N GLU A 472 10.69 -27.40 13.43
CA GLU A 472 11.74 -28.05 14.21
C GLU A 472 13.03 -27.22 14.17
N LEU A 473 13.27 -26.48 15.26
CA LEU A 473 14.45 -25.65 15.48
C LEU A 473 15.26 -26.16 16.66
N THR A 474 16.57 -26.26 16.47
CA THR A 474 17.55 -26.54 17.53
C THR A 474 17.59 -25.39 18.54
N GLU A 475 18.09 -25.66 19.75
CA GLU A 475 18.20 -24.62 20.78
C GLU A 475 19.22 -23.52 20.41
N GLU A 476 20.26 -23.86 19.64
CA GLU A 476 21.20 -22.91 19.05
C GLU A 476 20.54 -21.99 18.02
N GLU A 477 19.69 -22.54 17.13
CA GLU A 477 18.94 -21.75 16.15
C GLU A 477 17.98 -20.78 16.86
N LYS A 478 17.21 -21.25 17.84
CA LYS A 478 16.30 -20.39 18.63
C LYS A 478 17.05 -19.23 19.30
N LYS A 479 18.17 -19.51 19.96
CA LYS A 479 19.02 -18.47 20.59
C LYS A 479 19.56 -17.48 19.55
N SER A 480 19.97 -17.98 18.38
CA SER A 480 20.48 -17.13 17.30
C SER A 480 19.41 -16.20 16.75
N ILE A 481 18.20 -16.70 16.53
CA ILE A 481 17.04 -15.91 16.07
C ILE A 481 16.67 -14.85 17.12
N VAL A 482 16.54 -15.25 18.40
CA VAL A 482 16.28 -14.32 19.52
C VAL A 482 17.33 -13.20 19.56
N LYS A 483 18.62 -13.56 19.45
CA LYS A 483 19.71 -12.58 19.43
C LYS A 483 19.60 -11.63 18.25
N SER A 484 19.37 -12.16 17.04
CA SER A 484 19.18 -11.36 15.82
C SER A 484 18.01 -10.40 15.93
N ILE A 485 16.85 -10.84 16.43
CA ILE A 485 15.70 -9.95 16.67
C ILE A 485 16.05 -8.83 17.66
N SER A 486 16.85 -9.11 18.68
CA SER A 486 17.25 -8.09 19.67
C SER A 486 18.22 -7.02 19.15
N GLU A 487 18.87 -7.26 18.01
CA GLU A 487 19.89 -6.39 17.40
C GLU A 487 19.35 -5.65 16.16
N LEU A 488 18.22 -6.12 15.64
CA LEU A 488 17.48 -5.60 14.50
C LEU A 488 17.10 -4.13 14.69
N LYS A 489 17.42 -3.29 13.71
CA LYS A 489 16.98 -1.89 13.64
C LYS A 489 16.17 -1.65 12.35
N ILE A 490 14.97 -1.12 12.50
CA ILE A 490 14.01 -0.93 11.42
C ILE A 490 13.57 0.53 11.38
N LEU A 491 13.55 1.10 10.19
CA LEU A 491 13.07 2.46 9.97
C LEU A 491 11.91 2.48 8.97
N ASP A 492 10.83 3.17 9.35
CA ASP A 492 9.90 3.73 8.37
C ASP A 492 10.15 5.24 8.21
N PRO A 493 10.69 5.71 7.06
CA PRO A 493 11.07 7.10 6.84
C PRO A 493 9.91 8.02 6.44
N ALA A 494 8.70 7.46 6.26
CA ALA A 494 7.46 8.18 5.97
C ALA A 494 6.29 7.46 6.64
N CYS A 495 6.39 7.30 7.97
CA CYS A 495 5.62 6.31 8.71
C CYS A 495 4.12 6.55 8.77
N GLY A 496 3.64 7.76 8.50
CA GLY A 496 2.21 8.05 8.46
C GLY A 496 1.51 7.65 9.75
N SER A 497 0.48 6.81 9.63
CA SER A 497 -0.26 6.29 10.79
C SER A 497 0.50 5.21 11.59
N GLY A 498 1.69 4.78 11.15
CA GLY A 498 2.53 3.79 11.83
C GLY A 498 2.20 2.33 11.49
N ALA A 499 1.58 2.07 10.33
CA ALA A 499 1.15 0.73 9.93
C ALA A 499 2.31 -0.27 9.82
N PHE A 500 3.41 0.08 9.14
CA PHE A 500 4.57 -0.81 9.01
C PHE A 500 5.33 -1.00 10.33
N PRO A 501 5.64 0.04 11.12
CA PRO A 501 6.19 -0.13 12.47
C PRO A 501 5.37 -1.07 13.36
N MET A 502 4.03 -0.97 13.32
CA MET A 502 3.14 -1.84 14.09
C MET A 502 3.12 -3.28 13.53
N GLY A 503 3.06 -3.46 12.22
CA GLY A 503 3.11 -4.79 11.59
C GLY A 503 4.41 -5.53 11.95
N ILE A 504 5.54 -4.82 11.95
CA ILE A 504 6.82 -5.35 12.42
C ILE A 504 6.76 -5.75 13.89
N LEU A 505 6.21 -4.91 14.77
CA LEU A 505 6.07 -5.23 16.20
C LEU A 505 5.31 -6.54 16.40
N HIS A 506 4.19 -6.71 15.71
CA HIS A 506 3.33 -7.89 15.84
C HIS A 506 4.02 -9.15 15.31
N LYS A 507 4.67 -9.04 14.15
CA LYS A 507 5.34 -10.19 13.54
C LYS A 507 6.57 -10.62 14.34
N LEU A 508 7.36 -9.68 14.87
CA LEU A 508 8.46 -9.99 15.78
C LEU A 508 7.96 -10.64 17.08
N LEU A 509 6.84 -10.16 17.62
CA LEU A 509 6.23 -10.74 18.81
C LEU A 509 5.77 -12.18 18.57
N LEU A 510 5.09 -12.44 17.44
CA LEU A 510 4.65 -13.77 17.02
C LEU A 510 5.82 -14.77 16.97
N ILE A 511 6.93 -14.37 16.34
CA ILE A 511 8.14 -15.22 16.28
C ILE A 511 8.64 -15.54 17.69
N LEU A 512 8.74 -14.53 18.57
CA LEU A 512 9.21 -14.72 19.95
C LEU A 512 8.28 -15.60 20.79
N GLN A 513 6.97 -15.49 20.58
CA GLN A 513 5.97 -16.36 21.23
C GLN A 513 6.15 -17.83 20.80
N LYS A 514 6.42 -18.09 19.52
CA LYS A 514 6.67 -19.44 19.01
C LYS A 514 7.98 -20.05 19.53
N ILE A 515 9.07 -19.26 19.58
CA ILE A 515 10.41 -19.82 19.87
C ILE A 515 10.86 -19.72 21.34
N ASP A 516 10.28 -18.82 22.13
CA ASP A 516 10.64 -18.61 23.53
C ASP A 516 9.39 -18.38 24.41
N PRO A 517 8.33 -19.21 24.39
CA PRO A 517 7.04 -18.90 25.01
C PRO A 517 7.12 -18.51 26.50
N GLU A 518 8.09 -19.06 27.25
CA GLU A 518 8.31 -18.76 28.67
C GLU A 518 9.17 -17.52 28.95
N ASN A 519 9.57 -16.74 27.93
CA ASN A 519 10.46 -15.59 28.03
C ASN A 519 11.86 -15.89 28.61
N LYS A 520 12.29 -17.15 28.61
CA LYS A 520 13.51 -17.58 29.27
C LYS A 520 14.74 -16.96 28.62
N TYR A 521 14.81 -17.00 27.29
CA TYR A 521 15.95 -16.46 26.54
C TYR A 521 15.89 -14.94 26.48
N TRP A 522 14.70 -14.40 26.23
CA TRP A 522 14.47 -12.96 26.14
C TRP A 522 14.82 -12.24 27.45
N TYR A 523 14.37 -12.77 28.60
CA TYR A 523 14.68 -12.24 29.92
C TYR A 523 16.19 -12.25 30.21
N LYS A 524 16.86 -13.38 29.95
CA LYS A 524 18.30 -13.52 30.15
C LYS A 524 19.08 -12.48 29.34
N LEU A 525 18.72 -12.32 28.07
CA LEU A 525 19.37 -11.37 27.16
C LEU A 525 19.19 -9.91 27.61
N GLN A 526 17.99 -9.51 28.02
CA GLN A 526 17.74 -8.15 28.51
C GLN A 526 18.53 -7.88 29.80
N ARG A 527 18.55 -8.84 30.72
CA ARG A 527 19.31 -8.72 31.97
C ARG A 527 20.81 -8.62 31.72
N GLU A 528 21.36 -9.41 30.79
CA GLU A 528 22.77 -9.35 30.41
C GLU A 528 23.12 -8.01 29.76
N LYS A 529 22.29 -7.50 28.83
CA LYS A 529 22.48 -6.17 28.21
C LYS A 529 22.48 -5.05 29.26
N ALA A 530 21.51 -5.06 30.17
CA ALA A 530 21.44 -4.05 31.23
C ALA A 530 22.68 -4.08 32.12
N LEU A 531 23.17 -5.27 32.49
CA LEU A 531 24.40 -5.41 33.27
C LEU A 531 25.64 -4.91 32.51
N GLN A 532 25.72 -5.16 31.20
CA GLN A 532 26.83 -4.69 30.37
C GLN A 532 26.84 -3.16 30.23
N GLU A 533 25.67 -2.54 29.98
CA GLU A 533 25.54 -1.08 29.94
C GLU A 533 25.90 -0.42 31.28
N LEU A 534 25.62 -1.09 32.40
CA LEU A 534 26.01 -0.66 33.74
C LEU A 534 27.54 -0.71 33.96
N ASP A 535 28.20 -1.76 33.45
CA ASP A 535 29.65 -1.94 33.59
C ASP A 535 30.44 -0.93 32.72
N ASP A 536 29.91 -0.55 31.56
CA ASP A 536 30.51 0.47 30.66
C ASP A 536 30.40 1.91 31.21
N VAL A 537 29.45 2.17 32.13
CA VAL A 537 29.17 3.51 32.70
C VAL A 537 29.92 3.79 34.01
N LEU A 538 30.43 2.77 34.72
CA LEU A 538 30.96 2.93 36.08
C LEU A 538 32.48 3.13 36.17
N ASN A 539 32.89 4.40 36.31
CA ASN A 539 33.83 4.77 37.37
C ASN A 539 32.99 5.18 38.58
N ASN A 540 32.89 4.30 39.59
CA ASN A 540 32.32 4.49 40.94
C ASN A 540 31.34 5.68 41.14
N GLU A 541 30.04 5.37 41.31
CA GLU A 541 29.10 5.92 42.32
C GLU A 541 27.63 5.84 41.84
N ASP A 542 26.93 4.72 42.08
CA ASP A 542 25.62 4.67 42.77
C ASP A 542 25.00 3.26 42.71
N SER A 543 25.04 2.52 43.82
CA SER A 543 24.40 1.19 43.92
C SER A 543 22.87 1.24 43.80
N LYS A 544 22.29 2.45 43.93
CA LYS A 544 20.85 2.71 43.89
C LYS A 544 20.29 2.70 42.47
N GLU A 545 20.95 3.33 41.50
CA GLU A 545 20.52 3.29 40.09
C GLU A 545 20.57 1.86 39.54
N ARG A 546 21.60 1.09 39.92
CA ARG A 546 21.72 -0.34 39.59
C ARG A 546 20.54 -1.16 40.12
N ALA A 547 20.11 -0.89 41.36
CA ALA A 547 18.97 -1.57 41.96
C ALA A 547 17.63 -1.18 41.31
N GLU A 548 17.48 0.10 40.93
CA GLU A 548 16.28 0.61 40.26
C GLU A 548 16.12 0.02 38.86
N LEU A 549 17.16 0.02 38.01
CA LEU A 549 17.10 -0.56 36.66
C LEU A 549 16.79 -2.06 36.67
N LEU A 550 17.44 -2.81 37.56
CA LEU A 550 17.17 -4.25 37.72
C LEU A 550 15.75 -4.51 38.26
N SER A 551 15.25 -3.67 39.17
CA SER A 551 13.86 -3.74 39.62
C SER A 551 12.89 -3.49 38.48
N GLU A 552 13.14 -2.50 37.62
CA GLU A 552 12.24 -2.18 36.51
C GLU A 552 12.13 -3.29 35.48
N ILE A 553 13.27 -3.95 35.17
CA ILE A 553 13.30 -5.15 34.33
C ILE A 553 12.50 -6.27 35.00
N ASN A 554 12.79 -6.60 36.26
CA ASN A 554 12.06 -7.66 36.97
C ASN A 554 10.55 -7.42 36.98
N ASP A 555 10.15 -6.19 37.30
CA ASP A 555 8.75 -5.79 37.34
C ASP A 555 8.09 -5.81 35.93
N ALA A 556 8.86 -5.70 34.84
CA ALA A 556 8.34 -5.79 33.47
C ALA A 556 7.98 -7.23 33.10
N PHE A 557 8.77 -8.17 33.59
CA PHE A 557 8.58 -9.61 33.43
C PHE A 557 7.71 -10.23 34.54
N ASP A 558 7.20 -9.45 35.49
CA ASP A 558 6.26 -9.94 36.50
C ASP A 558 4.92 -10.32 35.86
N THR A 559 4.73 -11.62 35.64
CA THR A 559 3.53 -12.21 35.04
C THR A 559 2.28 -12.06 35.92
N LYS A 560 2.41 -11.64 37.18
CA LYS A 560 1.28 -11.28 38.05
C LYS A 560 0.78 -9.86 37.84
N ILE A 561 1.49 -9.07 37.03
CA ILE A 561 1.20 -7.66 36.76
C ILE A 561 0.95 -7.45 35.27
N ASN A 562 1.74 -8.09 34.41
CA ASN A 562 1.66 -7.93 32.96
C ASN A 562 1.43 -9.26 32.25
N HIS A 563 0.87 -9.21 31.05
CA HIS A 563 1.00 -10.31 30.11
C HIS A 563 2.50 -10.56 29.85
N PRO A 564 2.96 -11.83 29.70
CA PRO A 564 4.36 -12.15 29.46
C PRO A 564 5.01 -11.35 28.31
N ASP A 565 4.20 -10.91 27.35
CA ASP A 565 4.65 -10.18 26.16
C ASP A 565 4.86 -8.68 26.34
N TYR A 566 4.39 -8.07 27.44
CA TYR A 566 4.58 -6.64 27.68
C TYR A 566 6.06 -6.24 27.65
N ALA A 567 6.91 -7.03 28.31
CA ALA A 567 8.36 -6.81 28.35
C ALA A 567 9.02 -6.97 26.96
N ARG A 568 8.46 -7.81 26.08
CA ARG A 568 8.91 -7.93 24.68
C ARG A 568 8.57 -6.69 23.90
N LYS A 569 7.30 -6.29 23.93
CA LYS A 569 6.82 -5.10 23.21
C LYS A 569 7.63 -3.88 23.62
N LEU A 570 7.78 -3.63 24.92
CA LEU A 570 8.52 -2.48 25.43
C LEU A 570 9.97 -2.45 24.91
N PHE A 571 10.68 -3.59 24.95
CA PHE A 571 12.05 -3.68 24.45
C PHE A 571 12.15 -3.44 22.94
N LEU A 572 11.26 -4.06 22.15
CA LEU A 572 11.24 -3.93 20.68
C LEU A 572 10.95 -2.49 20.26
N ILE A 573 10.00 -1.83 20.93
CA ILE A 573 9.67 -0.42 20.68
C ILE A 573 10.86 0.49 21.01
N GLU A 574 11.58 0.20 22.09
CA GLU A 574 12.72 1.01 22.49
C GLU A 574 13.94 0.81 21.57
N ASN A 575 14.26 -0.43 21.20
CA ASN A 575 15.56 -0.74 20.62
C ASN A 575 15.52 -1.01 19.12
N CYS A 576 14.38 -1.48 18.59
CA CYS A 576 14.30 -2.01 17.24
C CYS A 576 13.53 -1.12 16.26
N ILE A 577 12.51 -0.40 16.73
CA ILE A 577 11.53 0.26 15.85
C ILE A 577 11.71 1.78 15.86
N TYR A 578 11.87 2.36 14.67
CA TYR A 578 12.05 3.79 14.45
C TYR A 578 11.11 4.30 13.35
N GLY A 579 10.58 5.51 13.52
CA GLY A 579 9.65 6.12 12.56
C GLY A 579 9.91 7.61 12.36
N VAL A 580 9.81 8.07 11.12
CA VAL A 580 9.92 9.49 10.75
C VAL A 580 8.75 9.88 9.89
N ASP A 581 8.22 11.07 10.11
CA ASP A 581 7.23 11.69 9.24
C ASP A 581 7.41 13.21 9.27
N ILE A 582 7.08 13.88 8.17
CA ILE A 582 7.14 15.34 8.10
C ILE A 582 5.92 16.01 8.79
N GLN A 583 4.84 15.25 8.99
CA GLN A 583 3.60 15.71 9.61
C GLN A 583 3.59 15.36 11.11
N PRO A 584 3.53 16.36 12.01
CA PRO A 584 3.48 16.08 13.46
C PRO A 584 2.29 15.21 13.88
N ILE A 585 1.17 15.32 13.16
CA ILE A 585 -0.04 14.56 13.44
C ILE A 585 0.14 13.06 13.14
N ALA A 586 0.83 12.72 12.04
CA ALA A 586 1.16 11.33 11.70
C ALA A 586 1.97 10.66 12.82
N ILE A 587 2.98 11.38 13.33
CA ILE A 587 3.78 10.95 14.49
C ILE A 587 2.91 10.74 15.74
N GLN A 588 1.96 11.62 16.03
CA GLN A 588 1.05 11.45 17.19
C GLN A 588 0.17 10.21 17.05
N ILE A 589 -0.32 9.90 15.84
CA ILE A 589 -1.13 8.71 15.56
C ILE A 589 -0.30 7.43 15.70
N SER A 590 0.92 7.45 15.16
CA SER A 590 1.86 6.34 15.33
C SER A 590 2.08 6.04 16.81
N LYS A 591 2.43 7.06 17.61
CA LYS A 591 2.61 6.92 19.07
C LYS A 591 1.36 6.37 19.78
N LEU A 592 0.17 6.86 19.38
CA LEU A 592 -1.10 6.39 19.93
C LEU A 592 -1.27 4.88 19.77
N ARG A 593 -0.99 4.32 18.58
CA ARG A 593 -1.11 2.89 18.31
C ARG A 593 -0.21 2.05 19.21
N PHE A 594 1.05 2.47 19.37
CA PHE A 594 1.98 1.80 20.28
C PHE A 594 1.51 1.86 21.74
N PHE A 595 0.94 2.98 22.18
CA PHE A 595 0.38 3.07 23.54
C PHE A 595 -0.81 2.15 23.75
N ILE A 596 -1.70 2.04 22.77
CA ILE A 596 -2.84 1.11 22.83
C ILE A 596 -2.33 -0.33 22.93
N SER A 597 -1.41 -0.73 22.06
CA SER A 597 -0.80 -2.07 22.06
C SER A 597 -0.11 -2.43 23.39
N LEU A 598 0.45 -1.44 24.10
CA LEU A 598 1.06 -1.62 25.43
C LEU A 598 0.03 -1.67 26.57
N ILE A 599 -1.04 -0.88 26.53
CA ILE A 599 -2.10 -0.91 27.56
C ILE A 599 -2.89 -2.22 27.50
N ILE A 600 -3.11 -2.74 26.30
CA ILE A 600 -3.86 -3.99 26.09
C ILE A 600 -3.27 -5.14 26.92
N ASP A 601 -1.95 -5.22 27.01
CA ASP A 601 -1.22 -6.30 27.68
C ASP A 601 -1.06 -6.12 29.20
N GLN A 602 -1.58 -5.04 29.77
CA GLN A 602 -1.49 -4.78 31.20
C GLN A 602 -2.74 -5.27 31.92
N ASN A 603 -2.54 -6.11 32.94
CA ASN A 603 -3.60 -6.52 33.85
C ASN A 603 -3.72 -5.48 34.96
N PHE A 604 -4.94 -5.23 35.44
CA PHE A 604 -5.15 -4.34 36.58
C PHE A 604 -5.61 -5.12 37.81
N ASP A 605 -5.09 -4.70 38.96
CA ASP A 605 -5.45 -5.18 40.29
C ASP A 605 -5.66 -3.98 41.20
N LYS A 606 -6.90 -3.76 41.63
CA LYS A 606 -7.28 -2.60 42.45
C LYS A 606 -6.55 -2.52 43.79
N GLN A 607 -5.91 -3.60 44.25
CA GLN A 607 -5.17 -3.63 45.52
C GLN A 607 -3.71 -3.16 45.39
N LYS A 608 -3.17 -3.11 44.17
CA LYS A 608 -1.78 -2.69 43.91
C LYS A 608 -1.65 -1.19 43.71
N ASP A 609 -0.46 -0.64 43.94
CA ASP A 609 -0.17 0.75 43.59
C ASP A 609 -0.43 0.99 42.10
N ASN A 610 -1.03 2.14 41.79
CA ASN A 610 -1.53 2.47 40.46
C ASN A 610 -2.36 1.36 39.78
N PHE A 611 -3.03 0.52 40.57
CA PHE A 611 -3.77 -0.65 40.12
C PHE A 611 -2.92 -1.70 39.38
N GLY A 612 -1.61 -1.73 39.59
CA GLY A 612 -0.67 -2.57 38.83
C GLY A 612 -0.38 -2.05 37.40
N ILE A 613 -1.02 -0.97 36.97
CA ILE A 613 -0.77 -0.36 35.67
C ILE A 613 0.56 0.38 35.69
N ARG A 614 1.40 0.10 34.71
CA ARG A 614 2.67 0.77 34.46
C ARG A 614 2.46 2.05 33.63
N PRO A 615 3.15 3.15 33.98
CA PRO A 615 3.19 4.31 33.12
C PRO A 615 3.74 3.97 31.73
N LEU A 616 3.17 4.59 30.71
CA LEU A 616 3.57 4.46 29.32
C LEU A 616 4.94 5.10 29.05
N PRO A 617 5.72 4.55 28.10
CA PRO A 617 7.01 5.10 27.75
C PRO A 617 6.90 6.44 27.00
N ASN A 618 8.00 7.17 26.91
CA ASN A 618 8.11 8.40 26.13
C ASN A 618 8.67 8.11 24.74
N LEU A 619 7.84 8.25 23.71
CA LEU A 619 8.16 7.84 22.33
C LEU A 619 8.76 8.96 21.46
N GLU A 620 9.00 10.16 22.01
CA GLU A 620 9.56 11.33 21.31
C GLU A 620 10.91 11.07 20.63
N THR A 621 11.68 10.13 21.16
CA THR A 621 13.02 9.80 20.65
C THR A 621 13.02 8.62 19.68
N LYS A 622 11.86 8.01 19.41
CA LYS A 622 11.68 6.86 18.49
C LYS A 622 10.84 7.23 17.27
N PHE A 623 9.87 8.13 17.46
CA PHE A 623 9.05 8.70 16.40
C PHE A 623 9.32 10.20 16.30
N VAL A 624 10.07 10.60 15.27
CA VAL A 624 10.58 11.97 15.10
C VAL A 624 9.88 12.67 13.94
N CYS A 625 9.46 13.92 14.17
CA CYS A 625 8.89 14.75 13.12
C CYS A 625 10.00 15.47 12.33
N ALA A 626 10.31 15.01 11.12
CA ALA A 626 11.42 15.52 10.31
C ALA A 626 11.20 15.33 8.81
N ASN A 627 11.90 16.14 7.99
CA ASN A 627 11.99 15.92 6.54
C ASN A 627 13.10 14.91 6.23
N THR A 628 12.73 13.66 6.00
CA THR A 628 13.67 12.56 5.73
C THR A 628 14.57 12.81 4.51
N LEU A 629 14.09 13.57 3.52
CA LEU A 629 14.80 13.81 2.26
C LEU A 629 15.85 14.93 2.33
N ILE A 630 16.03 15.62 3.46
CA ILE A 630 17.04 16.68 3.60
C ILE A 630 18.05 16.25 4.65
N GLY A 631 19.30 16.06 4.24
CA GLY A 631 20.40 15.72 5.15
C GLY A 631 21.08 16.95 5.76
N LEU A 632 21.99 16.72 6.70
CA LEU A 632 22.95 17.74 7.13
C LEU A 632 24.16 17.75 6.19
N ASN A 633 24.70 18.94 5.93
CA ASN A 633 25.99 19.10 5.26
C ASN A 633 27.11 18.67 6.22
N ARG A 634 27.59 17.43 6.04
CA ARG A 634 28.75 16.88 6.75
C ARG A 634 30.03 17.19 5.93
N PRO A 635 31.11 17.65 6.56
CA PRO A 635 32.39 17.84 5.88
C PRO A 635 33.04 16.49 5.52
N ASP A 636 33.58 16.36 4.31
CA ASP A 636 34.22 15.13 3.85
C ASP A 636 35.54 14.87 4.60
N GLY A 637 35.75 13.63 5.07
CA GLY A 637 37.03 13.18 5.63
C GLY A 637 37.44 13.72 7.01
N VAL A 638 36.50 14.28 7.78
CA VAL A 638 36.77 14.80 9.13
C VAL A 638 36.84 13.70 10.18
N LEU A 639 37.92 13.70 10.96
CA LEU A 639 38.02 12.93 12.21
C LEU A 639 37.14 13.56 13.29
N ILE A 640 36.10 12.84 13.70
CA ILE A 640 35.26 13.20 14.85
C ILE A 640 36.12 13.14 16.12
N SER A 641 36.08 14.19 16.95
CA SER A 641 36.86 14.23 18.18
C SER A 641 36.32 13.26 19.23
N ALA A 642 37.18 12.77 20.13
CA ALA A 642 36.75 11.95 21.26
C ALA A 642 35.69 12.66 22.14
N GLY A 643 35.72 14.00 22.19
CA GLY A 643 34.71 14.80 22.89
C GLY A 643 33.33 14.73 22.25
N VAL A 644 33.25 14.71 20.91
CA VAL A 644 31.97 14.55 20.19
C VAL A 644 31.41 13.14 20.41
N ILE A 645 32.25 12.10 20.29
CA ILE A 645 31.85 10.71 20.55
C ILE A 645 31.28 10.54 21.96
N LYS A 646 31.93 11.14 22.96
CA LYS A 646 31.45 11.11 24.34
C LYS A 646 30.11 11.82 24.50
N LEU A 647 29.93 13.00 23.91
CA LEU A 647 28.68 13.75 23.98
C LEU A 647 27.51 13.03 23.30
N GLU A 648 27.77 12.32 22.20
CA GLU A 648 26.77 11.46 21.55
C GLU A 648 26.30 10.33 22.47
N GLU A 649 27.24 9.63 23.11
CA GLU A 649 26.92 8.55 24.05
C GLU A 649 26.14 9.11 25.26
N ASP A 650 26.56 10.27 25.80
CA ASP A 650 25.86 10.95 26.88
C ASP A 650 24.40 11.31 26.50
N ILE A 651 24.19 11.81 25.27
CA ILE A 651 22.85 12.12 24.75
C ILE A 651 22.02 10.85 24.57
N LYS A 652 22.61 9.78 24.01
CA LYS A 652 21.95 8.49 23.82
C LYS A 652 21.49 7.90 25.17
N ASN A 653 22.37 7.87 26.17
CA ASN A 653 22.06 7.38 27.51
C ASN A 653 21.03 8.27 28.22
N LEU A 654 21.08 9.58 28.01
CA LEU A 654 20.05 10.49 28.52
C LEU A 654 18.68 10.21 27.90
N ARG A 655 18.62 9.99 26.58
CA ARG A 655 17.38 9.70 25.86
C ARG A 655 16.80 8.34 26.22
N HIS A 656 17.64 7.35 26.54
CA HIS A 656 17.22 6.08 27.14
C HIS A 656 16.51 6.30 28.48
N ARG A 657 17.12 7.08 29.39
CA ARG A 657 16.46 7.47 30.65
C ARG A 657 15.18 8.27 30.46
N TYR A 658 15.12 9.11 29.42
CA TYR A 658 13.91 9.85 29.07
C TYR A 658 12.77 8.91 28.64
N PHE A 659 13.07 7.86 27.86
CA PHE A 659 12.08 6.86 27.45
C PHE A 659 11.30 6.29 28.65
N GLN A 660 12.00 6.01 29.76
CA GLN A 660 11.42 5.43 30.98
C GLN A 660 10.95 6.48 32.00
N ALA A 661 11.12 7.78 31.73
CA ALA A 661 10.83 8.84 32.70
C ALA A 661 9.33 8.93 33.08
N LYS A 662 9.04 8.75 34.38
CA LYS A 662 7.68 8.61 34.90
C LYS A 662 7.07 9.88 35.46
N THR A 663 7.79 11.00 35.64
CA THR A 663 7.20 12.23 36.23
C THR A 663 7.53 13.45 35.39
N ARG A 664 6.64 14.46 35.42
CA ARG A 664 6.86 15.73 34.70
C ARG A 664 8.19 16.40 35.09
N THR A 665 8.52 16.39 36.38
CA THR A 665 9.77 16.97 36.88
C THR A 665 11.00 16.25 36.35
N GLN A 666 11.01 14.90 36.35
CA GLN A 666 12.10 14.12 35.75
C GLN A 666 12.23 14.42 34.25
N LYS A 667 11.11 14.43 33.51
CA LYS A 667 11.09 14.75 32.08
C LYS A 667 11.70 16.13 31.81
N LEU A 668 11.25 17.18 32.51
CA LEU A 668 11.76 18.54 32.32
C LEU A 668 13.26 18.64 32.63
N ASN A 669 13.75 17.96 33.67
CA ASN A 669 15.17 17.95 34.02
C ASN A 669 16.02 17.27 32.93
N LEU A 670 15.55 16.13 32.41
CA LEU A 670 16.22 15.42 31.31
C LEU A 670 16.19 16.23 30.01
N GLN A 671 15.05 16.84 29.66
CA GLN A 671 14.92 17.73 28.50
C GLN A 671 15.89 18.92 28.58
N LYS A 672 16.05 19.53 29.76
CA LYS A 672 17.00 20.61 29.97
C LYS A 672 18.45 20.13 29.77
N LYS A 673 18.81 18.98 30.35
CA LYS A 673 20.14 18.37 30.19
C LYS A 673 20.42 17.99 28.74
N ASP A 674 19.44 17.42 28.02
CA ASP A 674 19.55 17.08 26.59
C ASP A 674 19.88 18.34 25.76
N LYS A 675 19.19 19.45 26.03
CA LYS A 675 19.46 20.73 25.38
C LYS A 675 20.87 21.23 25.65
N GLU A 676 21.31 21.20 26.91
CA GLU A 676 22.68 21.60 27.28
C GLU A 676 23.75 20.74 26.59
N LEU A 677 23.52 19.43 26.47
CA LEU A 677 24.43 18.53 25.75
C LEU A 677 24.43 18.78 24.24
N ARG A 678 23.26 19.03 23.62
CA ARG A 678 23.18 19.39 22.20
C ARG A 678 23.85 20.73 21.89
N ASP A 679 23.73 21.72 22.78
CA ASP A 679 24.43 23.00 22.65
C ASP A 679 25.95 22.83 22.72
N LYS A 680 26.44 21.97 23.64
CA LYS A 680 27.86 21.60 23.71
C LYS A 680 28.32 20.85 22.47
N LEU A 681 27.55 19.85 22.03
CA LEU A 681 27.81 19.05 20.83
C LEU A 681 27.92 19.95 19.60
N ALA A 682 26.99 20.89 19.42
CA ALA A 682 27.03 21.84 18.32
C ALA A 682 28.30 22.71 18.34
N ASN A 683 28.81 23.09 19.52
CA ASN A 683 30.05 23.85 19.62
C ASN A 683 31.30 23.00 19.31
N GLU A 684 31.32 21.74 19.73
CA GLU A 684 32.40 20.81 19.39
C GLU A 684 32.39 20.44 17.90
N LEU A 685 31.22 20.21 17.30
CA LEU A 685 31.09 19.93 15.87
C LEU A 685 31.60 21.07 14.99
N LYS A 686 31.40 22.34 15.40
CA LYS A 686 32.00 23.50 14.71
C LYS A 686 33.53 23.42 14.69
N LYS A 687 34.15 22.96 15.79
CA LYS A 687 35.62 22.78 15.85
C LYS A 687 36.09 21.65 14.94
N CYS A 688 35.25 20.64 14.73
CA CYS A 688 35.46 19.57 13.75
C CYS A 688 35.11 20.00 12.31
N GLY A 689 34.84 21.27 12.01
CA GLY A 689 34.61 21.74 10.63
C GLY A 689 33.19 21.56 10.11
N PHE A 690 32.22 21.22 10.96
CA PHE A 690 30.81 21.31 10.56
C PHE A 690 30.42 22.78 10.31
N SER A 691 29.57 23.01 9.31
CA SER A 691 29.04 24.34 9.04
C SER A 691 28.28 24.91 10.24
N THR A 692 28.31 26.24 10.39
CA THR A 692 27.53 26.93 11.44
C THR A 692 26.05 26.59 11.34
N GLU A 693 25.51 26.47 10.12
CA GLU A 693 24.11 26.09 9.88
C GLU A 693 23.81 24.67 10.37
N ALA A 694 24.63 23.68 10.00
CA ALA A 694 24.42 22.30 10.44
C ALA A 694 24.52 22.17 11.97
N SER A 695 25.48 22.85 12.58
CA SER A 695 25.66 22.86 14.04
C SER A 695 24.47 23.53 14.75
N GLN A 696 23.95 24.64 14.21
CA GLN A 696 22.75 25.29 14.74
C GLN A 696 21.50 24.42 14.59
N LYS A 697 21.35 23.70 13.48
CA LYS A 697 20.27 22.74 13.26
C LYS A 697 20.24 21.67 14.35
N ILE A 698 21.40 21.13 14.75
CA ILE A 698 21.53 20.15 15.85
C ILE A 698 21.16 20.78 17.21
N ALA A 699 21.69 21.97 17.51
CA ALA A 699 21.39 22.68 18.76
C ALA A 699 19.90 23.07 18.90
N GLN A 700 19.23 23.36 17.79
CA GLN A 700 17.82 23.77 17.78
C GLN A 700 16.83 22.61 17.69
N PHE A 701 17.29 21.42 17.32
CA PHE A 701 16.43 20.24 17.24
C PHE A 701 15.91 19.86 18.62
N ASP A 702 14.61 19.99 18.81
CA ASP A 702 13.92 19.63 20.04
C ASP A 702 12.98 18.44 19.76
N PRO A 703 13.38 17.20 20.11
CA PRO A 703 12.52 16.03 19.91
C PRO A 703 11.25 16.08 20.78
N TYR A 704 11.22 16.93 21.80
CA TYR A 704 10.14 17.02 22.77
C TYR A 704 9.04 18.01 22.35
N ASP A 705 9.27 18.83 21.32
CA ASP A 705 8.24 19.71 20.78
C ASP A 705 7.37 18.98 19.75
N GLN A 706 6.24 18.45 20.24
CA GLN A 706 5.28 17.66 19.45
C GLN A 706 4.57 18.45 18.32
N ASN A 707 4.77 19.77 18.19
CA ASN A 707 4.22 20.58 17.09
C ASN A 707 5.31 21.10 16.13
N ALA A 708 6.58 20.85 16.44
CA ALA A 708 7.70 21.18 15.58
C ALA A 708 7.95 20.05 14.59
N SER A 709 8.46 20.43 13.41
CA SER A 709 9.06 19.49 12.46
C SER A 709 10.43 20.02 12.15
N ALA A 710 11.44 19.18 12.22
CA ALA A 710 12.74 19.49 11.66
C ALA A 710 12.62 19.52 10.12
N ASN A 711 13.29 20.46 9.46
CA ASN A 711 13.37 20.50 7.99
C ASN A 711 14.53 19.66 7.45
N TRP A 712 15.11 18.79 8.28
CA TRP A 712 16.24 17.92 7.99
C TRP A 712 16.10 16.64 8.81
N PHE A 713 16.78 15.57 8.41
CA PHE A 713 16.83 14.30 9.11
C PHE A 713 18.23 13.70 9.08
N ASP A 714 18.65 13.14 10.22
CA ASP A 714 19.89 12.38 10.34
C ASP A 714 19.74 11.31 11.43
N ALA A 715 19.98 10.05 11.06
CA ALA A 715 19.73 8.90 11.92
C ALA A 715 20.67 8.86 13.15
N GLU A 716 21.89 9.36 13.01
CA GLU A 716 22.86 9.39 14.10
C GLU A 716 22.44 10.41 15.16
N TRP A 717 22.13 11.65 14.75
CA TRP A 717 21.82 12.72 15.70
C TRP A 717 20.40 12.64 16.27
N MET A 718 19.46 12.06 15.53
CA MET A 718 18.07 11.95 15.97
C MET A 718 17.80 10.64 16.71
N PHE A 719 18.38 9.51 16.27
CA PHE A 719 18.12 8.19 16.84
C PHE A 719 19.33 7.53 17.51
N GLY A 720 20.54 8.06 17.37
CA GLY A 720 21.75 7.39 17.85
C GLY A 720 22.17 6.19 16.99
N VAL A 721 21.68 6.11 15.75
CA VAL A 721 21.96 4.99 14.83
C VAL A 721 23.06 5.41 13.85
N LYS A 722 24.28 4.89 14.06
CA LYS A 722 25.48 5.23 13.27
C LYS A 722 25.67 4.37 12.03
N ASP A 723 25.50 3.06 12.19
CA ASP A 723 25.84 2.09 11.14
C ASP A 723 24.75 1.96 10.06
N GLY A 724 23.60 2.61 10.26
CA GLY A 724 22.41 2.47 9.44
C GLY A 724 21.42 1.44 9.98
N PHE A 725 20.35 1.21 9.22
CA PHE A 725 19.27 0.28 9.55
C PHE A 725 19.44 -1.06 8.84
N ASP A 726 18.89 -2.13 9.43
CA ASP A 726 18.86 -3.45 8.82
C ASP A 726 17.71 -3.56 7.80
N ILE A 727 16.56 -2.93 8.12
CA ILE A 727 15.39 -2.86 7.24
C ILE A 727 14.90 -1.41 7.17
N VAL A 728 14.59 -0.96 5.96
CA VAL A 728 13.84 0.27 5.68
C VAL A 728 12.55 -0.13 4.97
N ILE A 729 11.39 0.17 5.55
CA ILE A 729 10.10 -0.28 5.04
C ILE A 729 9.09 0.86 5.11
N GLY A 730 8.17 0.99 4.15
CA GLY A 730 7.18 2.06 4.19
C GLY A 730 6.38 2.26 2.91
N ASN A 731 5.49 3.26 2.96
CA ASN A 731 4.73 3.77 1.83
C ASN A 731 5.06 5.26 1.60
N PRO A 732 6.10 5.58 0.81
CA PRO A 732 6.47 6.96 0.53
C PRO A 732 5.36 7.76 -0.17
N PRO A 733 5.31 9.10 -0.06
CA PRO A 733 4.25 9.91 -0.66
C PRO A 733 4.28 9.95 -2.20
N TYR A 734 3.10 9.96 -2.85
CA TYR A 734 2.95 9.97 -4.31
C TYR A 734 2.64 11.39 -4.82
N ILE A 735 3.66 12.24 -4.86
CA ILE A 735 3.54 13.65 -5.26
C ILE A 735 4.54 13.98 -6.38
N GLN A 736 4.04 14.50 -7.50
CA GLN A 736 4.88 15.01 -8.58
C GLN A 736 5.67 16.25 -8.13
N LEU A 737 6.98 16.25 -8.35
CA LEU A 737 7.89 17.33 -7.93
C LEU A 737 7.58 18.68 -8.62
N GLN A 738 7.01 18.64 -9.81
CA GLN A 738 6.59 19.82 -10.60
C GLN A 738 5.26 20.44 -10.16
N LYS A 739 4.51 19.79 -9.26
CA LYS A 739 3.24 20.31 -8.73
C LYS A 739 3.47 21.63 -7.97
N ASP A 740 2.41 22.43 -7.83
CA ASP A 740 2.42 23.70 -7.11
C ASP A 740 3.51 24.68 -7.58
N GLY A 741 3.74 24.75 -8.89
CA GLY A 741 4.77 25.60 -9.51
C GLY A 741 6.20 25.10 -9.33
N GLY A 742 6.37 23.81 -8.99
CA GLY A 742 7.67 23.17 -8.81
C GLY A 742 8.39 23.58 -7.52
N LYS A 743 7.65 23.94 -6.46
CA LYS A 743 8.21 24.25 -5.14
C LYS A 743 9.08 23.10 -4.62
N LEU A 744 8.56 21.86 -4.67
CA LEU A 744 9.29 20.66 -4.23
C LEU A 744 10.49 20.37 -5.12
N ALA A 745 10.34 20.48 -6.45
CA ALA A 745 11.47 20.37 -7.36
C ALA A 745 12.62 21.31 -6.97
N LYS A 746 12.34 22.60 -6.74
CA LYS A 746 13.35 23.59 -6.31
C LYS A 746 13.96 23.27 -4.95
N LEU A 747 13.18 22.73 -4.02
CA LEU A 747 13.65 22.36 -2.68
C LEU A 747 14.68 21.21 -2.74
N TYR A 748 14.42 20.21 -3.58
CA TYR A 748 15.22 18.98 -3.64
C TYR A 748 16.31 18.99 -4.73
N GLU A 749 16.27 19.92 -5.68
CA GLU A 749 17.25 20.05 -6.77
C GLU A 749 18.71 20.12 -6.27
N ASN A 750 18.93 20.82 -5.14
CA ASN A 750 20.27 21.00 -4.57
C ASN A 750 20.68 19.94 -3.54
N GLN A 751 19.86 18.90 -3.33
CA GLN A 751 20.15 17.81 -2.39
C GLN A 751 21.04 16.70 -2.99
N LYS A 752 21.48 16.85 -4.25
CA LYS A 752 22.41 15.95 -4.96
C LYS A 752 21.93 14.49 -5.12
N TYR A 753 20.62 14.28 -5.17
CA TYR A 753 20.06 12.96 -5.50
C TYR A 753 20.36 12.56 -6.95
N GLN A 754 20.92 11.38 -7.16
CA GLN A 754 21.13 10.79 -8.49
C GLN A 754 19.81 10.52 -9.20
N THR A 755 18.79 10.15 -8.43
CA THR A 755 17.43 9.81 -8.90
C THR A 755 16.54 11.04 -9.16
N PHE A 756 17.06 12.27 -8.98
CA PHE A 756 16.28 13.48 -9.18
C PHE A 756 15.92 13.71 -10.66
N ALA A 757 14.62 13.75 -10.92
CA ALA A 757 14.03 14.20 -12.17
C ALA A 757 12.95 15.25 -11.86
N ARG A 758 13.05 16.45 -12.43
CA ARG A 758 12.13 17.57 -12.15
C ARG A 758 10.65 17.20 -12.41
N THR A 759 10.41 16.36 -13.41
CA THR A 759 9.08 15.87 -13.81
C THR A 759 8.67 14.59 -13.08
N GLY A 760 9.54 14.03 -12.23
CA GLY A 760 9.30 12.80 -11.50
C GLY A 760 8.49 12.99 -10.21
N ASP A 761 8.24 11.88 -9.54
CA ASP A 761 7.55 11.82 -8.26
C ASP A 761 8.54 11.80 -7.08
N ILE A 762 8.11 12.32 -5.93
CA ILE A 762 8.95 12.43 -4.73
C ILE A 762 9.43 11.07 -4.19
N TYR A 763 8.68 9.98 -4.40
CA TYR A 763 9.08 8.65 -3.94
C TYR A 763 10.38 8.16 -4.59
N THR A 764 10.80 8.70 -5.75
CA THR A 764 12.09 8.34 -6.35
C THR A 764 13.26 8.74 -5.46
N LEU A 765 13.14 9.89 -4.79
CA LEU A 765 14.11 10.40 -3.83
C LEU A 765 14.10 9.56 -2.54
N PHE A 766 12.93 9.03 -2.14
CA PHE A 766 12.81 8.14 -0.99
C PHE A 766 13.50 6.80 -1.21
N TYR A 767 13.46 6.23 -2.43
CA TYR A 767 14.21 5.02 -2.76
C TYR A 767 15.72 5.22 -2.54
N GLU A 768 16.28 6.29 -3.10
CA GLU A 768 17.70 6.62 -2.91
C GLU A 768 18.02 6.89 -1.44
N LYS A 769 17.21 7.70 -0.76
CA LYS A 769 17.42 8.00 0.66
C LYS A 769 17.33 6.76 1.55
N GLY A 770 16.37 5.87 1.29
CA GLY A 770 16.20 4.64 2.06
C GLY A 770 17.40 3.70 1.90
N LEU A 771 17.93 3.53 0.69
CA LEU A 771 19.16 2.76 0.45
C LEU A 771 20.40 3.43 1.08
N GLN A 772 20.46 4.76 1.15
CA GLN A 772 21.52 5.46 1.89
C GLN A 772 21.45 5.19 3.40
N LEU A 773 20.25 5.04 3.97
CA LEU A 773 20.03 4.80 5.40
C LEU A 773 20.27 3.34 5.84
N LEU A 774 20.37 2.40 4.89
CA LEU A 774 20.64 0.99 5.18
C LEU A 774 22.12 0.70 5.47
N LYS A 775 22.36 -0.31 6.31
CA LYS A 775 23.64 -1.04 6.39
C LYS A 775 23.94 -1.77 5.08
N LEU A 776 25.21 -2.11 4.85
CA LEU A 776 25.56 -3.06 3.77
C LEU A 776 24.84 -4.40 4.02
N GLY A 777 24.17 -4.93 3.00
CA GLY A 777 23.34 -6.12 3.09
C GLY A 777 21.93 -5.90 3.64
N GLY A 778 21.60 -4.69 4.13
CA GLY A 778 20.26 -4.32 4.60
C GLY A 778 19.21 -4.30 3.48
N LEU A 779 17.93 -4.36 3.87
CA LEU A 779 16.80 -4.53 2.96
C LEU A 779 15.89 -3.30 2.94
N LEU A 780 15.51 -2.85 1.76
CA LEU A 780 14.51 -1.82 1.55
C LEU A 780 13.27 -2.44 0.91
N CYS A 781 12.10 -2.21 1.49
CA CYS A 781 10.82 -2.67 0.96
C CYS A 781 9.82 -1.52 0.91
N TYR A 782 9.48 -1.04 -0.30
CA TYR A 782 8.50 0.03 -0.47
C TYR A 782 7.36 -0.37 -1.40
N ILE A 783 6.18 0.17 -1.08
CA ILE A 783 5.05 0.24 -2.00
C ILE A 783 5.00 1.64 -2.65
N THR A 784 5.05 1.71 -3.98
CA THR A 784 5.01 2.98 -4.73
C THR A 784 4.18 2.87 -6.02
N SER A 785 3.98 3.97 -6.74
CA SER A 785 3.34 3.94 -8.07
C SER A 785 4.20 3.18 -9.09
N ASN A 786 3.62 2.23 -9.84
CA ASN A 786 4.36 1.42 -10.84
C ASN A 786 4.88 2.23 -12.05
N LYS A 787 4.44 3.48 -12.22
CA LYS A 787 4.77 4.34 -13.37
C LYS A 787 6.27 4.51 -13.61
N TRP A 788 7.10 4.51 -12.56
CA TRP A 788 8.56 4.67 -12.72
C TRP A 788 9.19 3.54 -13.53
N MET A 789 8.56 2.38 -13.60
CA MET A 789 9.04 1.24 -14.38
C MET A 789 9.07 1.55 -15.88
N ARG A 790 8.13 2.37 -16.36
CA ARG A 790 7.93 2.65 -17.80
C ARG A 790 8.16 4.11 -18.19
N ALA A 791 7.91 5.05 -17.29
CA ALA A 791 7.98 6.47 -17.60
C ALA A 791 9.43 6.97 -17.74
N GLY A 792 9.63 7.98 -18.59
CA GLY A 792 10.95 8.59 -18.83
C GLY A 792 11.57 9.23 -17.58
N TYR A 793 10.76 9.80 -16.67
CA TYR A 793 11.30 10.34 -15.41
C TYR A 793 11.92 9.27 -14.50
N GLY A 794 11.56 7.99 -14.70
CA GLY A 794 12.05 6.86 -13.92
C GLY A 794 13.40 6.30 -14.39
N GLU A 795 13.94 6.76 -15.53
CA GLU A 795 15.21 6.27 -16.10
C GLU A 795 16.36 6.29 -15.11
N LYS A 796 16.59 7.44 -14.46
CA LYS A 796 17.63 7.59 -13.44
C LYS A 796 17.41 6.69 -12.21
N LEU A 797 16.16 6.40 -11.87
CA LEU A 797 15.84 5.50 -10.76
C LEU A 797 16.16 4.05 -11.15
N ARG A 798 15.81 3.63 -12.37
CA ARG A 798 16.15 2.30 -12.88
C ARG A 798 17.66 2.10 -12.97
N GLU A 799 18.39 3.10 -13.48
CA GLU A 799 19.86 3.12 -13.47
C GLU A 799 20.41 3.04 -12.04
N PHE A 800 19.81 3.76 -11.08
CA PHE A 800 20.23 3.69 -9.68
C PHE A 800 20.04 2.28 -9.08
N PHE A 801 18.94 1.59 -9.42
CA PHE A 801 18.70 0.22 -8.97
C PHE A 801 19.71 -0.78 -9.54
N THR A 802 20.36 -0.52 -10.68
CA THR A 802 21.41 -1.42 -11.20
C THR A 802 22.65 -1.47 -10.31
N LYS A 803 22.87 -0.46 -9.46
CA LYS A 803 23.97 -0.38 -8.49
C LYS A 803 23.69 -1.16 -7.20
N HIS A 804 22.47 -1.65 -7.05
CA HIS A 804 21.98 -2.38 -5.87
C HIS A 804 21.41 -3.74 -6.30
N ASN A 805 20.92 -4.57 -5.38
CA ASN A 805 20.44 -5.90 -5.70
C ASN A 805 18.91 -6.01 -5.52
N PRO A 806 18.10 -5.70 -6.56
CA PRO A 806 16.66 -5.95 -6.55
C PRO A 806 16.39 -7.44 -6.34
N LEU A 807 15.53 -7.79 -5.38
CA LEU A 807 15.21 -9.18 -5.05
C LEU A 807 13.84 -9.57 -5.61
N LEU A 808 12.84 -8.73 -5.37
CA LEU A 808 11.44 -9.00 -5.71
C LEU A 808 10.71 -7.73 -6.14
N LEU A 809 9.97 -7.80 -7.24
CA LEU A 809 9.12 -6.74 -7.77
C LEU A 809 7.71 -7.28 -8.05
N ILE A 810 6.69 -6.73 -7.40
CA ILE A 810 5.30 -7.12 -7.63
C ILE A 810 4.55 -5.91 -8.16
N ASP A 811 4.06 -5.95 -9.40
CA ASP A 811 3.09 -4.99 -9.93
C ASP A 811 1.69 -5.43 -9.49
N LEU A 812 1.07 -4.69 -8.58
CA LEU A 812 -0.20 -5.06 -7.96
C LEU A 812 -1.41 -4.76 -8.87
N GLY A 813 -1.20 -4.05 -9.98
CA GLY A 813 -2.27 -3.69 -10.91
C GLY A 813 -3.28 -2.67 -10.34
N PRO A 814 -4.42 -2.46 -11.03
CA PRO A 814 -5.38 -1.41 -10.69
C PRO A 814 -6.31 -1.81 -9.53
N GLY A 815 -6.62 -0.88 -8.63
CA GLY A 815 -7.70 -1.01 -7.64
C GLY A 815 -7.32 -1.65 -6.30
N VAL A 816 -6.02 -1.69 -5.99
CA VAL A 816 -5.47 -2.11 -4.68
C VAL A 816 -5.90 -1.19 -3.54
N PHE A 817 -6.05 0.10 -3.83
CA PHE A 817 -6.56 1.09 -2.90
C PHE A 817 -8.00 1.40 -3.27
N GLU A 818 -8.96 1.15 -2.37
CA GLU A 818 -10.40 1.39 -2.57
C GLU A 818 -10.73 2.79 -3.14
N ASN A 819 -9.85 3.77 -2.88
CA ASN A 819 -10.04 5.17 -3.22
C ASN A 819 -8.98 5.77 -4.16
N ALA A 820 -7.99 4.99 -4.65
CA ALA A 820 -6.94 5.50 -5.54
C ALA A 820 -7.01 4.92 -6.96
N THR A 821 -6.93 5.79 -7.96
CA THR A 821 -6.83 5.42 -9.38
C THR A 821 -5.38 5.19 -9.84
N VAL A 822 -4.47 4.93 -8.90
CA VAL A 822 -3.03 4.84 -9.17
C VAL A 822 -2.61 3.39 -9.03
N ASP A 823 -2.08 2.82 -10.10
CA ASP A 823 -1.49 1.48 -10.09
C ASP A 823 -0.17 1.50 -9.30
N THR A 824 0.04 0.46 -8.49
CA THR A 824 1.16 0.41 -7.54
C THR A 824 1.97 -0.86 -7.67
N ASN A 825 3.22 -0.80 -7.22
CA ASN A 825 4.10 -1.94 -7.09
C ASN A 825 4.72 -2.04 -5.69
N ILE A 826 5.17 -3.23 -5.33
CA ILE A 826 6.05 -3.49 -4.18
C ILE A 826 7.43 -3.82 -4.74
N LEU A 827 8.47 -3.14 -4.26
CA LEU A 827 9.86 -3.46 -4.57
C LEU A 827 10.63 -3.76 -3.29
N LEU A 828 11.16 -4.99 -3.20
CA LEU A 828 12.15 -5.41 -2.22
C LEU A 828 13.54 -5.38 -2.86
N ILE A 829 14.44 -4.58 -2.31
CA ILE A 829 15.80 -4.37 -2.83
C ILE A 829 16.81 -4.39 -1.68
N GLN A 830 17.94 -5.03 -1.92
CA GLN A 830 19.03 -5.14 -0.95
C GLN A 830 20.16 -4.15 -1.29
N LYS A 831 20.74 -3.52 -0.25
CA LYS A 831 21.97 -2.73 -0.37
C LYS A 831 23.18 -3.66 -0.52
N ALA A 832 23.30 -4.29 -1.68
CA ALA A 832 24.39 -5.19 -2.06
C ALA A 832 24.68 -5.01 -3.56
N GLN A 833 25.80 -5.56 -4.04
CA GLN A 833 26.09 -5.57 -5.47
C GLN A 833 25.01 -6.35 -6.23
N ASN A 834 24.59 -5.82 -7.38
CA ASN A 834 23.55 -6.43 -8.19
C ASN A 834 23.95 -7.80 -8.71
N LYS A 835 23.06 -8.78 -8.54
CA LYS A 835 23.23 -10.12 -9.14
C LYS A 835 22.69 -10.20 -10.56
N ASN A 836 22.05 -9.14 -11.06
CA ASN A 836 21.40 -9.00 -12.37
C ASN A 836 20.20 -9.93 -12.60
N TYR A 837 19.61 -10.41 -11.50
CA TYR A 837 18.43 -11.26 -11.48
C TYR A 837 17.39 -10.67 -10.54
N LEU A 838 16.17 -10.43 -11.04
CA LEU A 838 15.04 -9.94 -10.26
C LEU A 838 13.84 -10.86 -10.43
N LYS A 839 13.31 -11.37 -9.33
CA LYS A 839 12.03 -12.09 -9.34
C LYS A 839 10.91 -11.06 -9.50
N ALA A 840 10.04 -11.21 -10.50
CA ALA A 840 8.97 -10.25 -10.76
C ALA A 840 7.62 -10.90 -11.04
N LEU A 841 6.52 -10.25 -10.66
CA LEU A 841 5.15 -10.70 -10.91
C LEU A 841 4.22 -9.52 -11.16
N THR A 842 3.25 -9.69 -12.08
CA THR A 842 2.07 -8.82 -12.16
C THR A 842 0.88 -9.57 -11.59
N LEU A 843 0.25 -9.05 -10.54
CA LEU A 843 -0.93 -9.66 -9.94
C LEU A 843 -2.13 -9.56 -10.89
N GLN A 844 -2.79 -10.68 -11.13
CA GLN A 844 -4.05 -10.72 -11.87
C GLN A 844 -5.22 -10.66 -10.88
N LYS A 845 -6.28 -9.93 -11.26
CA LYS A 845 -7.39 -9.53 -10.38
C LYS A 845 -8.33 -10.66 -9.94
N ILE A 846 -7.93 -11.91 -10.16
CA ILE A 846 -8.77 -13.09 -9.95
C ILE A 846 -7.85 -14.19 -9.43
N GLU A 847 -7.94 -14.49 -8.13
CA GLU A 847 -7.65 -15.80 -7.55
C GLU A 847 -7.94 -15.79 -6.05
N GLU A 848 -8.47 -16.89 -5.52
CA GLU A 848 -8.66 -17.19 -4.09
C GLU A 848 -7.34 -17.46 -3.35
N LYS A 849 -6.19 -17.00 -3.89
CA LYS A 849 -4.83 -17.31 -3.41
C LYS A 849 -4.15 -16.09 -2.83
N SER A 850 -3.28 -16.32 -1.84
CA SER A 850 -2.48 -15.27 -1.20
C SER A 850 -1.40 -14.70 -2.14
N ILE A 851 -0.95 -13.46 -1.88
CA ILE A 851 0.15 -12.82 -2.64
C ILE A 851 1.40 -13.71 -2.64
N ALA A 852 1.71 -14.36 -1.52
CA ALA A 852 2.87 -15.23 -1.39
C ALA A 852 2.80 -16.45 -2.33
N GLU A 853 1.65 -17.12 -2.39
CA GLU A 853 1.43 -18.26 -3.28
C GLU A 853 1.54 -17.84 -4.75
N GLN A 854 0.98 -16.70 -5.11
CA GLN A 854 1.06 -16.18 -6.48
C GLN A 854 2.51 -15.83 -6.87
N VAL A 855 3.29 -15.25 -5.95
CA VAL A 855 4.73 -15.00 -6.16
C VAL A 855 5.52 -16.29 -6.27
N GLN A 856 5.12 -17.37 -5.61
CA GLN A 856 5.77 -18.66 -5.76
C GLN A 856 5.44 -19.33 -7.09
N GLN A 857 4.18 -19.27 -7.53
CA GLN A 857 3.69 -20.00 -8.71
C GLN A 857 3.91 -19.24 -10.03
N ASN A 858 3.74 -17.93 -10.04
CA ASN A 858 3.56 -17.14 -11.26
C ASN A 858 4.69 -16.16 -11.56
N SER A 859 5.71 -16.08 -10.69
CA SER A 859 6.80 -15.12 -10.89
C SER A 859 7.67 -15.47 -12.10
N VAL A 860 8.12 -14.44 -12.80
CA VAL A 860 9.13 -14.52 -13.86
C VAL A 860 10.47 -13.99 -13.36
N LEU A 861 11.57 -14.45 -13.97
CA LEU A 861 12.90 -13.93 -13.71
C LEU A 861 13.23 -12.85 -14.76
N LEU A 862 13.48 -11.64 -14.31
CA LEU A 862 13.98 -10.56 -15.14
C LEU A 862 15.50 -10.54 -15.10
N GLU A 863 16.12 -10.67 -16.28
CA GLU A 863 17.56 -10.62 -16.48
C GLU A 863 17.98 -9.28 -17.11
N LYS A 864 19.23 -8.87 -16.90
CA LYS A 864 19.84 -7.66 -17.52
C LYS A 864 19.10 -6.36 -17.20
N LEU A 865 18.83 -6.11 -15.92
CA LEU A 865 18.24 -4.86 -15.44
C LEU A 865 19.11 -3.66 -15.85
N ASN A 866 18.53 -2.74 -16.62
CA ASN A 866 19.21 -1.55 -17.12
C ASN A 866 18.33 -0.28 -16.94
N HIS A 867 18.72 0.82 -17.57
CA HIS A 867 18.00 2.09 -17.51
C HIS A 867 16.73 2.13 -18.40
N ASP A 868 16.54 1.15 -19.28
CA ASP A 868 15.35 1.03 -20.13
C ASP A 868 14.11 0.65 -19.31
N ALA A 869 12.93 0.73 -19.93
CA ALA A 869 11.67 0.43 -19.27
C ALA A 869 11.62 -1.04 -18.82
N TRP A 870 11.29 -1.28 -17.54
CA TRP A 870 11.14 -2.62 -16.99
C TRP A 870 9.75 -3.18 -17.31
N PHE A 871 9.71 -4.36 -17.91
CA PHE A 871 8.49 -5.08 -18.28
C PHE A 871 8.49 -6.44 -17.59
N ILE A 872 7.34 -6.82 -17.00
CA ILE A 872 7.16 -8.11 -16.34
C ILE A 872 6.42 -9.03 -17.32
N GLY A 873 7.15 -9.90 -18.00
CA GLY A 873 6.62 -10.89 -18.95
C GLY A 873 7.45 -12.18 -18.97
N SER A 874 6.95 -13.24 -19.60
CA SER A 874 7.64 -14.53 -19.69
C SER A 874 8.95 -14.43 -20.50
N SER A 875 9.89 -15.36 -20.28
CA SER A 875 11.14 -15.41 -21.06
C SER A 875 10.91 -15.59 -22.57
N ALA A 876 9.77 -16.12 -22.99
CA ALA A 876 9.36 -16.21 -24.39
C ALA A 876 8.86 -14.86 -24.93
N GLU A 877 8.04 -14.13 -24.18
CA GLU A 877 7.60 -12.78 -24.53
C GLU A 877 8.77 -11.78 -24.60
N GLN A 878 9.72 -11.89 -23.66
CA GLN A 878 10.92 -11.06 -23.67
C GLN A 878 11.81 -11.34 -24.89
N ARG A 879 12.06 -12.61 -25.23
CA ARG A 879 12.80 -13.00 -26.44
C ARG A 879 12.11 -12.53 -27.72
N LEU A 880 10.78 -12.62 -27.77
CA LEU A 880 9.99 -12.11 -28.89
C LEU A 880 10.13 -10.59 -29.02
N LYS A 881 10.03 -9.85 -27.91
CA LYS A 881 10.23 -8.40 -27.90
C LYS A 881 11.62 -8.03 -28.40
N GLU A 882 12.66 -8.65 -27.85
CA GLU A 882 14.05 -8.42 -28.27
C GLU A 882 14.25 -8.72 -29.75
N LYS A 883 13.62 -9.78 -30.28
CA LYS A 883 13.66 -10.13 -31.70
C LYS A 883 13.00 -9.06 -32.58
N ILE A 884 11.82 -8.58 -32.19
CA ILE A 884 11.09 -7.51 -32.89
C ILE A 884 11.91 -6.20 -32.89
N GLU A 885 12.51 -5.84 -31.76
CA GLU A 885 13.34 -4.64 -31.62
C GLU A 885 14.70 -4.75 -32.32
N ARG A 886 15.25 -5.97 -32.43
CA ARG A 886 16.50 -6.22 -33.15
C ARG A 886 16.35 -6.16 -34.67
N ILE A 887 15.23 -6.65 -35.19
CA ILE A 887 14.97 -6.71 -36.65
C ILE A 887 14.41 -5.38 -37.15
N GLY A 888 13.54 -4.74 -36.37
CA GLY A 888 12.87 -3.50 -36.77
C GLY A 888 13.63 -2.24 -36.38
N ASN A 889 13.63 -1.24 -37.25
CA ASN A 889 14.09 0.11 -36.92
C ASN A 889 12.92 0.90 -36.31
N PRO A 890 13.12 1.65 -35.21
CA PRO A 890 12.10 2.53 -34.65
C PRO A 890 11.56 3.52 -35.69
N LEU A 891 10.24 3.77 -35.68
CA LEU A 891 9.57 4.65 -36.65
C LEU A 891 10.19 6.05 -36.75
N LYS A 892 10.75 6.60 -35.66
CA LYS A 892 11.47 7.89 -35.65
C LYS A 892 12.70 7.91 -36.57
N ASP A 893 13.28 6.74 -36.87
CA ASP A 893 14.46 6.58 -37.71
C ASP A 893 14.08 6.32 -39.19
N TRP A 894 12.78 6.23 -39.50
CA TRP A 894 12.27 6.18 -40.87
C TRP A 894 12.10 7.60 -41.44
N ASP A 895 12.08 7.72 -42.77
CA ASP A 895 11.68 8.96 -43.45
C ASP A 895 10.18 9.23 -43.29
N VAL A 896 9.75 9.60 -42.09
CA VAL A 896 8.35 9.93 -41.78
C VAL A 896 8.28 11.19 -40.93
N LYS A 897 7.20 11.94 -41.10
CA LYS A 897 6.90 13.11 -40.26
C LYS A 897 5.49 12.98 -39.72
N ILE A 898 5.36 13.11 -38.41
CA ILE A 898 4.09 13.00 -37.70
C ILE A 898 3.66 14.40 -37.27
N TYR A 899 2.43 14.77 -37.64
CA TYR A 899 1.84 16.06 -37.32
C TYR A 899 0.53 15.87 -36.56
N ARG A 900 0.28 16.74 -35.59
CA ARG A 900 -0.98 16.78 -34.84
C ARG A 900 -2.08 17.41 -35.68
N GLY A 901 -3.33 16.98 -35.50
CA GLY A 901 -4.49 17.64 -36.12
C GLY A 901 -4.77 19.05 -35.55
N VAL A 902 -5.74 19.73 -36.17
CA VAL A 902 -6.09 21.14 -35.93
C VAL A 902 -6.68 21.36 -34.53
N LEU A 903 -6.07 22.26 -33.75
CA LEU A 903 -6.65 22.81 -32.52
C LEU A 903 -7.32 24.16 -32.81
N THR A 904 -8.66 24.16 -32.83
CA THR A 904 -9.48 25.33 -33.13
C THR A 904 -9.57 26.33 -31.97
N GLY A 905 -9.60 25.83 -30.73
CA GLY A 905 -9.85 26.61 -29.51
C GLY A 905 -11.33 26.91 -29.23
N LEU A 906 -12.21 26.77 -30.23
CA LEU A 906 -13.67 26.84 -30.12
C LEU A 906 -14.28 26.01 -31.25
N ASN A 907 -14.63 24.75 -30.99
CA ASN A 907 -15.04 23.84 -32.06
C ASN A 907 -16.33 24.31 -32.75
N GLU A 908 -17.26 24.90 -32.02
CA GLU A 908 -18.56 25.38 -32.53
C GLU A 908 -18.39 26.41 -33.64
N ALA A 909 -17.37 27.27 -33.55
CA ALA A 909 -17.15 28.33 -34.53
C ALA A 909 -16.40 27.85 -35.78
N PHE A 910 -15.43 26.95 -35.60
CA PHE A 910 -14.52 26.56 -36.67
C PHE A 910 -14.86 25.23 -37.34
N ILE A 911 -15.65 24.36 -36.71
CA ILE A 911 -16.10 23.08 -37.30
C ILE A 911 -17.58 23.22 -37.65
N ILE A 912 -17.86 23.26 -38.95
CA ILE A 912 -19.18 23.56 -39.51
C ILE A 912 -19.76 22.36 -40.27
N THR A 913 -21.08 22.33 -40.45
CA THR A 913 -21.75 21.32 -41.27
C THR A 913 -21.71 21.68 -42.75
N THR A 914 -22.08 20.72 -43.61
CA THR A 914 -22.17 20.94 -45.07
C THR A 914 -23.19 22.02 -45.41
N GLU A 915 -24.30 22.09 -44.69
CA GLU A 915 -25.34 23.12 -44.86
C GLU A 915 -24.78 24.50 -44.56
N LYS A 916 -24.07 24.65 -43.43
CA LYS A 916 -23.47 25.92 -43.04
C LYS A 916 -22.34 26.35 -43.98
N ARG A 917 -21.54 25.40 -44.50
CA ARG A 917 -20.56 25.68 -45.57
C ARG A 917 -21.24 26.25 -46.80
N ASN A 918 -22.31 25.62 -47.28
CA ASN A 918 -23.02 26.06 -48.46
C ASN A 918 -23.68 27.43 -48.26
N GLU A 919 -24.21 27.69 -47.06
CA GLU A 919 -24.70 29.01 -46.65
C GLU A 919 -23.61 30.08 -46.73
N ILE A 920 -22.41 29.83 -46.18
CA ILE A 920 -21.29 30.78 -46.24
C ILE A 920 -20.92 31.07 -47.70
N LEU A 921 -20.79 30.04 -48.54
CA LEU A 921 -20.41 30.19 -49.94
C LEU A 921 -21.47 30.92 -50.78
N ALA A 922 -22.76 30.76 -50.45
CA ALA A 922 -23.85 31.47 -51.11
C ALA A 922 -23.89 32.97 -50.79
N HIS A 923 -23.31 33.38 -49.65
CA HIS A 923 -23.23 34.78 -49.22
C HIS A 923 -21.93 35.48 -49.64
N CYS A 924 -21.05 34.81 -50.40
CA CYS A 924 -19.89 35.46 -51.01
C CYS A 924 -20.35 36.56 -51.98
N LYS A 925 -19.68 37.71 -51.95
CA LYS A 925 -19.98 38.90 -52.75
C LYS A 925 -19.85 38.65 -54.25
N ASP A 926 -18.85 37.87 -54.63
CA ASP A 926 -18.52 37.54 -56.01
C ASP A 926 -17.86 36.15 -56.12
N GLU A 927 -17.75 35.66 -57.35
CA GLU A 927 -17.15 34.35 -57.64
C GLU A 927 -15.68 34.27 -57.21
N ALA A 928 -14.96 35.39 -57.26
CA ALA A 928 -13.56 35.43 -56.83
C ALA A 928 -13.46 35.21 -55.31
N GLU A 929 -14.31 35.83 -54.49
CA GLU A 929 -14.40 35.57 -53.06
C GLU A 929 -14.82 34.13 -52.79
N ARG A 930 -15.81 33.62 -53.53
CA ARG A 930 -16.30 32.26 -53.39
C ARG A 930 -15.18 31.24 -53.55
N GLN A 931 -14.36 31.35 -54.60
CA GLN A 931 -13.22 30.45 -54.84
C GLN A 931 -12.19 30.50 -53.71
N ARG A 932 -11.82 31.69 -53.24
CA ARG A 932 -10.85 31.84 -52.12
C ARG A 932 -11.41 31.31 -50.80
N THR A 933 -12.70 31.56 -50.54
CA THR A 933 -13.41 31.08 -49.34
C THR A 933 -13.54 29.57 -49.33
N GLU A 934 -13.92 28.98 -50.47
CA GLU A 934 -13.98 27.54 -50.66
C GLU A 934 -12.61 26.87 -50.43
N ALA A 935 -11.53 27.51 -50.88
CA ALA A 935 -10.18 27.03 -50.64
C ALA A 935 -9.77 27.03 -49.15
N LEU A 936 -10.41 27.80 -48.28
CA LEU A 936 -10.17 27.79 -46.83
C LEU A 936 -11.03 26.75 -46.08
N ILE A 937 -12.16 26.32 -46.65
CA ILE A 937 -13.09 25.40 -45.97
C ILE A 937 -12.79 23.96 -46.40
N LYS A 938 -12.15 23.19 -45.53
CA LYS A 938 -11.66 21.83 -45.83
C LYS A 938 -12.46 20.76 -45.11
N PRO A 939 -12.64 19.56 -45.69
CA PRO A 939 -13.35 18.48 -45.00
C PRO A 939 -12.51 17.99 -43.81
N ILE A 940 -13.14 17.75 -42.66
CA ILE A 940 -12.46 17.35 -41.42
C ILE A 940 -12.95 16.02 -40.86
N LEU A 941 -12.00 15.19 -40.42
CA LEU A 941 -12.23 13.96 -39.66
C LEU A 941 -11.88 14.15 -38.17
N ARG A 942 -12.64 13.50 -37.30
CA ARG A 942 -12.38 13.41 -35.86
C ARG A 942 -11.98 11.98 -35.51
N GLY A 943 -11.43 11.78 -34.32
CA GLY A 943 -11.00 10.44 -33.87
C GLY A 943 -12.06 9.33 -34.02
N ARG A 944 -13.34 9.63 -33.80
CA ARG A 944 -14.44 8.67 -33.95
C ARG A 944 -14.79 8.32 -35.41
N ASP A 945 -14.42 9.20 -36.34
CA ASP A 945 -14.69 9.08 -37.77
C ASP A 945 -13.63 8.18 -38.44
N ILE A 946 -12.49 7.91 -37.77
CA ILE A 946 -11.43 7.02 -38.25
C ILE A 946 -11.76 5.57 -37.90
N LYS A 947 -11.77 4.68 -38.90
CA LYS A 947 -12.00 3.23 -38.76
C LYS A 947 -10.82 2.46 -39.33
N ARG A 948 -10.84 1.14 -39.18
CA ARG A 948 -9.82 0.25 -39.74
C ARG A 948 -9.91 0.27 -41.28
N TYR A 949 -8.84 0.71 -41.93
CA TYR A 949 -8.70 0.90 -43.39
C TYR A 949 -9.69 1.87 -44.09
N HIS A 950 -10.60 2.52 -43.38
CA HIS A 950 -11.53 3.48 -44.00
C HIS A 950 -11.97 4.55 -43.00
N HIS A 951 -12.65 5.58 -43.49
CA HIS A 951 -13.24 6.63 -42.65
C HIS A 951 -14.75 6.72 -42.88
N GLN A 952 -15.45 7.24 -41.88
CA GLN A 952 -16.87 7.58 -41.95
C GLN A 952 -17.01 9.09 -41.79
N TRP A 953 -16.91 9.82 -42.90
CA TRP A 953 -16.98 11.28 -42.86
C TRP A 953 -18.38 11.76 -42.49
N ALA A 954 -18.46 12.60 -41.46
CA ALA A 954 -19.73 13.05 -40.89
C ALA A 954 -20.32 14.30 -41.58
N GLY A 955 -19.89 14.63 -42.80
CA GLY A 955 -20.32 15.85 -43.50
C GLY A 955 -19.83 17.14 -42.83
N LEU A 956 -18.71 17.09 -42.10
CA LEU A 956 -18.15 18.20 -41.35
C LEU A 956 -16.95 18.83 -42.05
N TRP A 957 -16.81 20.13 -41.85
CA TRP A 957 -15.79 20.96 -42.47
C TRP A 957 -15.11 21.82 -41.42
N VAL A 958 -13.84 22.17 -41.65
CA VAL A 958 -13.10 23.13 -40.84
C VAL A 958 -12.92 24.42 -41.63
N VAL A 959 -13.21 25.56 -40.99
CA VAL A 959 -12.86 26.88 -41.48
C VAL A 959 -11.38 27.10 -41.21
N GLY A 960 -10.53 26.88 -42.21
CA GLY A 960 -9.08 26.82 -42.13
C GLY A 960 -8.40 28.19 -42.08
N THR A 961 -8.85 29.10 -41.23
CA THR A 961 -8.20 30.41 -41.01
C THR A 961 -6.96 30.26 -40.12
N PHE A 962 -5.93 29.58 -40.63
CA PHE A 962 -4.70 29.31 -39.87
C PHE A 962 -3.82 30.56 -39.78
N PRO A 963 -3.22 30.89 -38.61
CA PRO A 963 -2.31 32.03 -38.48
C PRO A 963 -1.13 32.01 -39.45
N ALA A 964 -0.65 30.82 -39.85
CA ALA A 964 0.43 30.67 -40.84
C ALA A 964 0.09 31.25 -42.22
N LEU A 965 -1.19 31.34 -42.58
CA LEU A 965 -1.65 31.91 -43.85
C LEU A 965 -1.61 33.45 -43.86
N LYS A 966 -1.42 34.09 -42.69
CA LYS A 966 -1.37 35.56 -42.53
C LYS A 966 -2.54 36.27 -43.21
N LEU A 967 -3.75 35.73 -43.03
CA LEU A 967 -4.93 36.20 -43.71
C LEU A 967 -5.31 37.64 -43.29
N ASP A 968 -5.83 38.37 -44.27
CA ASP A 968 -6.59 39.60 -44.07
C ASP A 968 -8.08 39.28 -44.17
N ILE A 969 -8.78 39.34 -43.04
CA ILE A 969 -10.19 38.94 -42.93
C ILE A 969 -11.12 39.84 -43.74
N GLU A 970 -10.70 41.07 -44.08
CA GLU A 970 -11.50 41.97 -44.92
C GLU A 970 -11.65 41.44 -46.35
N GLN A 971 -10.76 40.54 -46.79
CA GLN A 971 -10.84 39.90 -48.11
C GLN A 971 -11.81 38.70 -48.14
N TYR A 972 -12.39 38.33 -46.99
CA TYR A 972 -13.33 37.23 -46.82
C TYR A 972 -14.60 37.70 -46.07
N PRO A 973 -15.35 38.67 -46.62
CA PRO A 973 -16.51 39.25 -45.94
C PRO A 973 -17.59 38.22 -45.58
N ALA A 974 -17.77 37.13 -46.33
CA ALA A 974 -18.70 36.06 -45.97
C ALA A 974 -18.27 35.29 -44.70
N ILE A 975 -16.99 34.92 -44.57
CA ILE A 975 -16.45 34.27 -43.35
C ILE A 975 -16.50 35.24 -42.18
N LYS A 976 -16.11 36.51 -42.40
CA LYS A 976 -16.15 37.56 -41.37
C LYS A 976 -17.56 37.73 -40.82
N LYS A 977 -18.54 37.84 -41.72
CA LYS A 977 -19.96 37.94 -41.37
C LYS A 977 -20.43 36.72 -40.60
N TYR A 978 -20.11 35.51 -41.06
CA TYR A 978 -20.44 34.28 -40.34
C TYR A 978 -19.98 34.30 -38.89
N PHE A 979 -18.72 34.65 -38.61
CA PHE A 979 -18.25 34.68 -37.23
C PHE A 979 -18.97 35.73 -36.38
N LEU A 980 -19.15 36.95 -36.91
CA LEU A 980 -19.73 38.07 -36.16
C LEU A 980 -21.24 37.92 -35.93
N ASP A 981 -21.96 37.29 -36.86
CA ASP A 981 -23.41 37.09 -36.76
C ASP A 981 -23.76 35.91 -35.82
N ASN A 982 -22.85 34.95 -35.62
CA ASN A 982 -23.13 33.71 -34.90
C ASN A 982 -22.42 33.60 -33.53
N PHE A 983 -21.39 34.42 -33.26
CA PHE A 983 -20.59 34.32 -32.03
C PHE A 983 -20.26 35.70 -31.45
N ASP A 984 -20.22 35.79 -30.12
CA ASP A 984 -19.72 36.99 -29.44
C ASP A 984 -18.21 37.12 -29.67
N ILE A 985 -17.74 38.32 -30.02
CA ILE A 985 -16.32 38.57 -30.29
C ILE A 985 -15.42 38.20 -29.09
N ARG A 986 -15.94 38.30 -27.86
CA ARG A 986 -15.24 37.91 -26.62
C ARG A 986 -15.06 36.39 -26.49
N GLN A 987 -15.88 35.60 -27.17
CA GLN A 987 -15.73 34.15 -27.26
C GLN A 987 -14.68 33.77 -28.31
N LEU A 988 -14.54 34.59 -29.36
CA LEU A 988 -13.59 34.38 -30.44
C LEU A 988 -12.19 34.92 -30.14
N GLU A 989 -12.07 35.96 -29.30
CA GLU A 989 -10.77 36.52 -28.93
C GLU A 989 -9.88 35.49 -28.21
N GLN A 990 -8.57 35.60 -28.40
CA GLN A 990 -7.57 34.73 -27.80
C GLN A 990 -6.83 35.48 -26.68
N SER A 991 -7.58 36.02 -25.71
CA SER A 991 -7.06 36.85 -24.61
C SER A 991 -6.83 36.07 -23.31
N GLY A 992 -7.47 34.90 -23.17
CA GLY A 992 -7.51 34.12 -21.93
C GLY A 992 -8.36 34.73 -20.81
N LYS A 993 -9.11 35.80 -21.07
CA LYS A 993 -10.02 36.41 -20.08
C LYS A 993 -11.18 35.49 -19.73
N LYS A 994 -11.60 35.56 -18.46
CA LYS A 994 -12.75 34.83 -17.93
C LYS A 994 -13.96 35.76 -17.87
N TYR A 995 -15.13 35.26 -18.27
CA TYR A 995 -16.40 36.01 -18.23
C TYR A 995 -17.50 35.16 -17.56
N PRO A 996 -17.43 34.94 -16.23
CA PRO A 996 -18.41 34.13 -15.50
C PRO A 996 -19.87 34.58 -15.72
N GLU A 997 -20.09 35.87 -15.95
CA GLU A 997 -21.39 36.49 -16.19
C GLU A 997 -22.01 36.18 -17.55
N LEU A 998 -21.22 35.73 -18.54
CA LEU A 998 -21.67 35.43 -19.90
C LEU A 998 -21.84 33.93 -20.16
N GLY A 999 -21.41 33.07 -19.22
CA GLY A 999 -21.47 31.62 -19.36
C GLY A 999 -20.44 31.02 -20.35
N PHE A 1000 -19.53 31.84 -20.88
CA PHE A 1000 -18.41 31.41 -21.73
C PHE A 1000 -17.18 32.27 -21.46
N ASP A 1001 -16.00 31.76 -21.79
CA ASP A 1001 -14.72 32.46 -21.64
C ASP A 1001 -14.09 32.78 -23.00
N ALA A 1002 -13.12 33.69 -23.01
CA ALA A 1002 -12.25 33.86 -24.17
C ALA A 1002 -11.39 32.59 -24.40
N ARG A 1003 -10.98 32.38 -25.66
CA ARG A 1003 -10.03 31.32 -25.99
C ARG A 1003 -8.68 31.58 -25.30
N LYS A 1004 -7.86 30.53 -25.19
CA LYS A 1004 -6.54 30.58 -24.54
C LYS A 1004 -5.73 31.75 -25.08
N LYS A 1005 -5.02 32.46 -24.19
CA LYS A 1005 -4.20 33.62 -24.58
C LYS A 1005 -3.14 33.23 -25.62
N THR A 1006 -3.20 33.81 -26.81
CA THR A 1006 -2.19 33.69 -27.88
C THR A 1006 -1.94 35.06 -28.54
N GLY A 1007 -0.99 35.14 -29.47
CA GLY A 1007 -0.78 36.32 -30.33
C GLY A 1007 -1.61 36.32 -31.62
N ASN A 1008 -2.49 35.33 -31.80
CA ASN A 1008 -3.25 35.13 -33.03
C ASN A 1008 -4.49 36.03 -33.05
N LYS A 1009 -5.02 36.27 -34.25
CA LYS A 1009 -6.22 37.08 -34.45
C LYS A 1009 -7.47 36.32 -34.00
N TRP A 1010 -8.54 37.05 -33.68
CA TRP A 1010 -9.79 36.49 -33.16
C TRP A 1010 -10.48 35.54 -34.14
N PHE A 1011 -10.29 35.70 -35.45
CA PHE A 1011 -10.85 34.82 -36.48
C PHE A 1011 -9.94 33.65 -36.86
N GLU A 1012 -8.75 33.54 -36.25
CA GLU A 1012 -7.79 32.48 -36.56
C GLU A 1012 -7.96 31.29 -35.60
N THR A 1013 -7.50 30.10 -36.00
CA THR A 1013 -7.43 28.93 -35.11
C THR A 1013 -6.46 29.17 -33.95
N GLN A 1014 -6.53 28.32 -32.90
CA GLN A 1014 -5.71 28.52 -31.70
C GLN A 1014 -4.23 28.18 -31.93
N ASP A 1015 -3.94 27.11 -32.66
CA ASP A 1015 -2.55 26.75 -33.04
C ASP A 1015 -2.17 27.41 -34.39
N GLN A 1016 -0.88 27.68 -34.58
CA GLN A 1016 -0.34 28.37 -35.76
C GLN A 1016 -0.42 27.53 -37.05
N ILE A 1017 -0.26 26.20 -36.94
CA ILE A 1017 -0.33 25.20 -38.02
C ILE A 1017 0.43 25.63 -39.29
N ALA A 1018 1.75 25.69 -39.21
CA ALA A 1018 2.60 25.99 -40.37
C ALA A 1018 2.68 24.85 -41.41
N TYR A 1019 2.31 23.63 -41.02
CA TYR A 1019 2.33 22.42 -41.84
C TYR A 1019 0.97 22.11 -42.48
N TYR A 1020 0.09 23.10 -42.65
CA TYR A 1020 -1.27 22.89 -43.13
C TYR A 1020 -1.33 22.21 -44.53
N SER A 1021 -0.30 22.36 -45.35
CA SER A 1021 -0.18 21.72 -46.66
C SER A 1021 0.08 20.22 -46.57
N GLU A 1022 0.59 19.72 -45.44
CA GLU A 1022 0.80 18.28 -45.21
C GLU A 1022 -0.53 17.52 -45.14
N PHE A 1023 -1.63 18.17 -44.74
CA PHE A 1023 -2.98 17.57 -44.79
C PHE A 1023 -3.48 17.34 -46.22
N GLU A 1024 -2.89 17.98 -47.21
CA GLU A 1024 -3.26 17.82 -48.63
C GLU A 1024 -2.34 16.83 -49.35
N LYS A 1025 -1.36 16.27 -48.66
CA LYS A 1025 -0.54 15.18 -49.17
C LYS A 1025 -1.21 13.83 -48.89
N GLU A 1026 -0.73 12.83 -49.62
CA GLU A 1026 -0.88 11.44 -49.25
C GLU A 1026 -0.34 11.23 -47.82
N LYS A 1027 -1.13 10.59 -46.98
CA LYS A 1027 -0.83 10.47 -45.55
C LYS A 1027 -1.50 9.26 -44.93
N VAL A 1028 -0.97 8.84 -43.79
CA VAL A 1028 -1.66 7.94 -42.88
C VAL A 1028 -2.31 8.75 -41.77
N ILE A 1029 -3.57 8.48 -41.44
CA ILE A 1029 -4.29 9.14 -40.34
C ILE A 1029 -4.57 8.12 -39.24
N TYR A 1030 -4.39 8.53 -37.99
CA TYR A 1030 -4.70 7.72 -36.81
C TYR A 1030 -5.15 8.58 -35.61
N PRO A 1031 -6.00 8.07 -34.72
CA PRO A 1031 -6.42 8.80 -33.52
C PRO A 1031 -5.36 8.76 -32.42
N ASN A 1032 -5.33 9.79 -31.57
CA ASN A 1032 -4.48 9.82 -30.38
C ASN A 1032 -4.95 8.83 -29.29
N MET A 1033 -6.24 8.49 -29.26
CA MET A 1033 -6.82 7.59 -28.26
C MET A 1033 -7.73 6.59 -28.95
N THR A 1034 -7.47 5.29 -28.78
CA THR A 1034 -8.30 4.24 -29.40
C THR A 1034 -8.26 2.93 -28.63
N LYS A 1035 -9.34 2.14 -28.75
CA LYS A 1035 -9.43 0.75 -28.27
C LYS A 1035 -9.08 -0.28 -29.35
N PHE A 1036 -9.12 0.12 -30.62
CA PHE A 1036 -8.92 -0.73 -31.79
C PHE A 1036 -7.83 -0.13 -32.68
N LEU A 1037 -7.32 -0.86 -33.67
CA LEU A 1037 -6.36 -0.36 -34.67
C LEU A 1037 -7.08 0.31 -35.85
N PRO A 1038 -7.09 1.65 -35.96
CA PRO A 1038 -7.85 2.35 -36.99
C PRO A 1038 -6.90 3.24 -37.79
N PHE A 1039 -5.93 2.63 -38.46
CA PHE A 1039 -5.02 3.36 -39.32
C PHE A 1039 -5.61 3.40 -40.73
N ILE A 1040 -5.64 4.59 -41.32
CA ILE A 1040 -6.17 4.79 -42.67
C ILE A 1040 -5.13 5.43 -43.56
N TYR A 1041 -5.09 4.96 -44.79
CA TYR A 1041 -4.44 5.65 -45.88
C TYR A 1041 -5.40 6.69 -46.46
N ASP A 1042 -4.97 7.95 -46.54
CA ASP A 1042 -5.76 9.03 -47.13
C ASP A 1042 -5.02 9.74 -48.27
N ASN A 1043 -5.72 9.86 -49.39
CA ASN A 1043 -5.35 10.67 -50.54
C ASN A 1043 -6.47 11.63 -50.97
N ASN A 1044 -7.47 11.88 -50.11
CA ASN A 1044 -8.65 12.71 -50.39
C ASN A 1044 -8.62 14.08 -49.68
N ASN A 1045 -7.43 14.55 -49.28
CA ASN A 1045 -7.21 15.88 -48.69
C ASN A 1045 -8.01 16.14 -47.40
N PHE A 1046 -8.28 15.11 -46.59
CA PHE A 1046 -8.95 15.30 -45.30
C PHE A 1046 -8.04 15.96 -44.27
N TYR A 1047 -8.56 16.99 -43.62
CA TYR A 1047 -7.98 17.57 -42.41
C TYR A 1047 -8.44 16.75 -41.21
N THR A 1048 -7.73 16.87 -40.09
CA THR A 1048 -8.11 16.19 -38.85
C THR A 1048 -8.14 17.15 -37.67
N ASN A 1049 -8.94 16.84 -36.66
CA ASN A 1049 -8.89 17.60 -35.41
C ASN A 1049 -7.70 17.16 -34.54
N GLN A 1050 -7.34 17.98 -33.55
CA GLN A 1050 -6.32 17.73 -32.53
C GLN A 1050 -6.36 16.38 -31.78
N LYS A 1051 -7.42 15.58 -31.95
CA LYS A 1051 -7.55 14.22 -31.41
C LYS A 1051 -7.02 13.15 -32.36
N CYS A 1052 -6.50 13.53 -33.52
CA CYS A 1052 -5.82 12.67 -34.47
C CYS A 1052 -4.43 13.21 -34.79
N PHE A 1053 -3.62 12.35 -35.39
CA PHE A 1053 -2.35 12.67 -36.01
C PHE A 1053 -2.39 12.26 -37.49
N ILE A 1054 -1.54 12.91 -38.29
CA ILE A 1054 -1.24 12.53 -39.65
C ILE A 1054 0.24 12.16 -39.76
N LEU A 1055 0.57 11.19 -40.61
CA LEU A 1055 1.93 10.79 -40.91
C LEU A 1055 2.14 10.94 -42.42
N THR A 1056 3.12 11.74 -42.82
CA THR A 1056 3.55 11.92 -44.21
C THR A 1056 4.96 11.38 -44.40
N SER A 1057 5.30 11.03 -45.63
CA SER A 1057 6.63 10.54 -46.02
C SER A 1057 6.98 11.04 -47.43
N GLN A 1058 8.27 11.07 -47.78
CA GLN A 1058 8.73 11.31 -49.15
C GLN A 1058 9.33 10.05 -49.79
N LEU A 1059 9.86 9.12 -48.98
CA LEU A 1059 10.57 7.93 -49.44
C LEU A 1059 9.91 6.62 -48.99
N ALA A 1060 9.24 6.58 -47.84
CA ALA A 1060 8.63 5.38 -47.30
C ALA A 1060 7.24 5.13 -47.92
N SER A 1061 6.93 3.86 -48.19
CA SER A 1061 5.62 3.47 -48.69
C SER A 1061 4.54 3.60 -47.59
N LEU A 1062 3.64 4.57 -47.76
CA LEU A 1062 2.53 4.79 -46.84
C LEU A 1062 1.50 3.64 -46.86
N LYS A 1063 1.39 2.91 -47.98
CA LYS A 1063 0.53 1.73 -48.09
C LYS A 1063 1.08 0.56 -47.29
N TYR A 1064 2.39 0.28 -47.41
CA TYR A 1064 3.06 -0.72 -46.56
C TYR A 1064 2.90 -0.38 -45.08
N LEU A 1065 3.17 0.88 -44.68
CA LEU A 1065 2.99 1.32 -43.30
C LEU A 1065 1.55 1.18 -42.83
N THR A 1066 0.55 1.47 -43.68
CA THR A 1066 -0.87 1.26 -43.36
C THR A 1066 -1.20 -0.22 -43.12
N GLY A 1067 -0.63 -1.12 -43.91
CA GLY A 1067 -0.75 -2.57 -43.70
C GLY A 1067 -0.10 -2.99 -42.38
N TYR A 1068 1.13 -2.54 -42.13
CA TYR A 1068 1.88 -2.85 -40.92
C TYR A 1068 1.19 -2.35 -39.65
N PHE A 1069 0.75 -1.09 -39.61
CA PHE A 1069 0.11 -0.52 -38.41
C PHE A 1069 -1.23 -1.18 -38.06
N ASN A 1070 -1.90 -1.78 -39.05
CA ASN A 1070 -3.12 -2.55 -38.81
C ASN A 1070 -2.85 -4.04 -38.51
N SER A 1071 -1.60 -4.51 -38.54
CA SER A 1071 -1.24 -5.90 -38.24
C SER A 1071 -1.33 -6.25 -36.75
N LYS A 1072 -1.44 -7.53 -36.43
CA LYS A 1072 -1.43 -8.06 -35.06
C LYS A 1072 -0.09 -7.83 -34.33
N ILE A 1073 1.05 -7.84 -35.03
CA ILE A 1073 2.34 -7.46 -34.41
C ILE A 1073 2.28 -6.03 -33.91
N SER A 1074 1.85 -5.09 -34.77
CA SER A 1074 1.74 -3.69 -34.37
C SER A 1074 0.73 -3.53 -33.22
N HIS A 1075 -0.39 -4.25 -33.27
CA HIS A 1075 -1.36 -4.28 -32.17
C HIS A 1075 -0.74 -4.71 -30.84
N ASN A 1076 -0.06 -5.85 -30.83
CA ASN A 1076 0.54 -6.42 -29.65
C ASN A 1076 1.60 -5.46 -29.07
N TRP A 1077 2.45 -4.90 -29.93
CA TRP A 1077 3.46 -3.93 -29.52
C TRP A 1077 2.82 -2.66 -28.93
N LEU A 1078 1.80 -2.08 -29.58
CA LEU A 1078 1.10 -0.90 -29.08
C LEU A 1078 0.40 -1.17 -27.74
N ARG A 1079 -0.16 -2.37 -27.55
CA ARG A 1079 -0.80 -2.77 -26.29
C ARG A 1079 0.20 -2.79 -25.13
N ASN A 1080 1.43 -3.22 -25.40
CA ASN A 1080 2.46 -3.42 -24.37
C ASN A 1080 3.29 -2.14 -24.10
N ASN A 1081 3.41 -1.25 -25.08
CA ASN A 1081 4.32 -0.09 -25.00
C ASN A 1081 3.61 1.28 -24.95
N CYS A 1082 2.34 1.39 -25.37
CA CYS A 1082 1.58 2.64 -25.24
C CYS A 1082 0.76 2.67 -23.93
N PRO A 1083 0.67 3.81 -23.22
CA PRO A 1083 -0.05 3.91 -21.95
C PRO A 1083 -1.51 3.47 -22.05
N GLU A 1084 -1.97 2.75 -21.02
CA GLU A 1084 -3.40 2.49 -20.79
C GLU A 1084 -4.10 3.72 -20.23
N LEU A 1085 -5.27 4.01 -20.79
CA LEU A 1085 -6.27 4.91 -20.25
C LEU A 1085 -7.52 4.10 -19.88
N GLN A 1086 -8.46 4.70 -19.16
CA GLN A 1086 -9.64 4.03 -18.62
C GLN A 1086 -10.40 3.19 -19.68
N GLY A 1087 -10.75 1.95 -19.31
CA GLY A 1087 -11.57 1.05 -20.11
C GLY A 1087 -10.87 0.42 -21.31
N GLY A 1088 -9.56 0.15 -21.22
CA GLY A 1088 -8.77 -0.54 -22.25
C GLY A 1088 -8.37 0.33 -23.45
N THR A 1089 -8.43 1.66 -23.31
CA THR A 1089 -8.06 2.60 -24.38
C THR A 1089 -6.56 2.86 -24.35
N ARG A 1090 -5.88 2.86 -25.50
CA ARG A 1090 -4.45 3.19 -25.60
C ARG A 1090 -4.24 4.64 -26.04
N GLU A 1091 -3.22 5.29 -25.48
CA GLU A 1091 -2.76 6.61 -25.94
C GLU A 1091 -1.62 6.48 -26.97
N LEU A 1092 -1.93 6.77 -28.24
CA LEU A 1092 -1.00 6.74 -29.37
C LEU A 1092 -0.42 8.13 -29.63
N SER A 1093 0.04 8.82 -28.58
CA SER A 1093 0.71 10.10 -28.77
C SER A 1093 2.02 9.90 -29.54
N TYR A 1094 2.46 10.94 -30.26
CA TYR A 1094 3.71 10.94 -31.02
C TYR A 1094 4.92 10.40 -30.21
N ILE A 1095 5.00 10.74 -28.92
CA ILE A 1095 6.13 10.38 -28.05
C ILE A 1095 6.30 8.85 -27.92
N PHE A 1096 5.18 8.12 -27.90
CA PHE A 1096 5.18 6.65 -27.80
C PHE A 1096 5.21 5.99 -29.17
N PHE A 1097 4.37 6.48 -30.09
CA PHE A 1097 4.18 5.85 -31.40
C PHE A 1097 5.45 5.86 -32.26
N GLN A 1098 6.29 6.90 -32.14
CA GLN A 1098 7.56 6.99 -32.87
C GLN A 1098 8.58 5.90 -32.52
N ASN A 1099 8.39 5.15 -31.44
CA ASN A 1099 9.30 4.07 -31.02
C ASN A 1099 8.89 2.69 -31.56
N LEU A 1100 7.77 2.58 -32.27
CA LEU A 1100 7.31 1.33 -32.86
C LEU A 1100 8.40 0.79 -33.83
N PRO A 1101 9.00 -0.39 -33.58
CA PRO A 1101 9.97 -0.99 -34.48
C PRO A 1101 9.27 -1.53 -35.73
N ILE A 1102 9.84 -1.26 -36.90
CA ILE A 1102 9.31 -1.67 -38.21
C ILE A 1102 10.45 -2.28 -39.04
N PRO A 1103 10.27 -3.45 -39.69
CA PRO A 1103 11.31 -4.05 -40.51
C PRO A 1103 11.74 -3.12 -41.66
N PRO A 1104 13.03 -2.81 -41.82
CA PRO A 1104 13.50 -1.97 -42.92
C PRO A 1104 13.21 -2.65 -44.26
N ILE A 1105 12.95 -1.85 -45.30
CA ILE A 1105 12.75 -2.37 -46.65
C ILE A 1105 14.12 -2.67 -47.27
N THR A 1106 14.34 -3.92 -47.64
CA THR A 1106 15.57 -4.42 -48.27
C THR A 1106 15.24 -5.11 -49.59
N SER A 1107 16.24 -5.29 -50.45
CA SER A 1107 16.05 -6.02 -51.72
C SER A 1107 15.50 -7.44 -51.54
N GLU A 1108 15.79 -8.07 -50.39
CA GLU A 1108 15.35 -9.44 -50.08
C GLU A 1108 13.87 -9.49 -49.67
N ASN A 1109 13.39 -8.52 -48.88
CA ASN A 1109 12.01 -8.49 -48.39
C ASN A 1109 11.06 -7.66 -49.26
N GLN A 1110 11.57 -6.95 -50.28
CA GLN A 1110 10.79 -6.17 -51.23
C GLN A 1110 9.59 -6.94 -51.83
N PRO A 1111 9.68 -8.24 -52.19
CA PRO A 1111 8.53 -8.99 -52.70
C PRO A 1111 7.40 -9.14 -51.67
N ILE A 1112 7.73 -9.27 -50.38
CA ILE A 1112 6.75 -9.35 -49.28
C ILE A 1112 6.09 -7.97 -49.08
N VAL A 1113 6.90 -6.90 -49.07
CA VAL A 1113 6.41 -5.53 -48.97
C VAL A 1113 5.41 -5.21 -50.10
N SER A 1114 5.73 -5.55 -51.34
CA SER A 1114 4.84 -5.33 -52.48
C SER A 1114 3.56 -6.17 -52.44
N GLN A 1115 3.58 -7.36 -51.83
CA GLN A 1115 2.36 -8.14 -51.58
C GLN A 1115 1.46 -7.46 -50.54
N ILE A 1116 2.05 -6.95 -49.46
CA ILE A 1116 1.30 -6.20 -48.44
C ILE A 1116 0.65 -4.96 -49.07
N GLU A 1117 1.39 -4.20 -49.88
CA GLU A 1117 0.86 -3.03 -50.60
C GLU A 1117 -0.33 -3.39 -51.50
N ALA A 1118 -0.21 -4.46 -52.28
CA ALA A 1118 -1.28 -4.93 -53.16
C ALA A 1118 -2.53 -5.37 -52.38
N LEU A 1119 -2.36 -6.02 -51.22
CA LEU A 1119 -3.48 -6.38 -50.34
C LEU A 1119 -4.15 -5.14 -49.73
N VAL A 1120 -3.37 -4.16 -49.29
CA VAL A 1120 -3.89 -2.88 -48.80
C VAL A 1120 -4.69 -2.18 -49.88
N GLU A 1121 -4.21 -2.14 -51.13
CA GLU A 1121 -4.96 -1.57 -52.25
C GLU A 1121 -6.31 -2.27 -52.48
N LYS A 1122 -6.35 -3.61 -52.42
CA LYS A 1122 -7.60 -4.38 -52.51
C LYS A 1122 -8.57 -4.03 -51.39
N ILE A 1123 -8.09 -3.97 -50.15
CA ILE A 1123 -8.89 -3.60 -48.97
C ILE A 1123 -9.47 -2.19 -49.14
N LEU A 1124 -8.64 -1.22 -49.53
CA LEU A 1124 -9.06 0.17 -49.74
C LEU A 1124 -10.09 0.29 -50.87
N ALA A 1125 -9.88 -0.43 -51.99
CA ALA A 1125 -10.81 -0.43 -53.11
C ALA A 1125 -12.18 -1.03 -52.74
N ALA A 1126 -12.18 -2.15 -52.01
CA ALA A 1126 -13.40 -2.80 -51.55
C ALA A 1126 -14.18 -1.92 -50.56
N LYS A 1127 -13.50 -1.38 -49.54
CA LYS A 1127 -14.14 -0.50 -48.54
C LYS A 1127 -14.57 0.85 -49.09
N LYS A 1128 -13.98 1.30 -50.20
CA LYS A 1128 -14.45 2.49 -50.92
C LYS A 1128 -15.80 2.25 -51.62
N GLN A 1129 -16.07 1.02 -52.09
CA GLN A 1129 -17.35 0.66 -52.70
C GLN A 1129 -18.43 0.42 -51.64
N ASP A 1130 -18.12 -0.36 -50.61
CA ASP A 1130 -18.97 -0.57 -49.43
C ASP A 1130 -18.10 -0.62 -48.16
N PRO A 1131 -18.22 0.38 -47.26
CA PRO A 1131 -17.48 0.43 -46.00
C PRO A 1131 -17.66 -0.81 -45.11
N ASN A 1132 -18.77 -1.54 -45.27
CA ASN A 1132 -19.08 -2.73 -44.49
C ASN A 1132 -18.52 -4.03 -45.09
N THR A 1133 -17.83 -3.97 -46.23
CA THR A 1133 -17.21 -5.15 -46.84
C THR A 1133 -16.27 -5.83 -45.86
N ASP A 1134 -16.47 -7.14 -45.68
CA ASP A 1134 -15.57 -7.98 -44.88
C ASP A 1134 -14.24 -8.16 -45.61
N THR A 1135 -13.17 -7.70 -44.97
CA THR A 1135 -11.79 -7.73 -45.49
C THR A 1135 -10.89 -8.62 -44.64
N SER A 1136 -11.45 -9.37 -43.69
CA SER A 1136 -10.70 -10.11 -42.67
C SER A 1136 -9.72 -11.12 -43.27
N HIS A 1137 -10.05 -11.73 -44.40
CA HIS A 1137 -9.17 -12.68 -45.09
C HIS A 1137 -7.88 -12.03 -45.59
N TRP A 1138 -7.96 -10.88 -46.28
CA TRP A 1138 -6.77 -10.15 -46.75
C TRP A 1138 -5.96 -9.57 -45.59
N GLU A 1139 -6.63 -9.18 -44.51
CA GLU A 1139 -5.96 -8.71 -43.29
C GLU A 1139 -5.18 -9.82 -42.61
N GLN A 1140 -5.72 -11.05 -42.58
CA GLN A 1140 -5.01 -12.22 -42.09
C GLN A 1140 -3.79 -12.56 -42.98
N GLU A 1141 -3.92 -12.46 -44.31
CA GLU A 1141 -2.77 -12.61 -45.21
C GLU A 1141 -1.68 -11.55 -44.93
N ILE A 1142 -2.07 -10.30 -44.63
CA ILE A 1142 -1.13 -9.26 -44.20
C ILE A 1142 -0.44 -9.66 -42.91
N ASP A 1143 -1.16 -10.17 -41.90
CA ASP A 1143 -0.57 -10.63 -40.64
C ASP A 1143 0.49 -11.72 -40.89
N GLU A 1144 0.19 -12.72 -41.73
CA GLU A 1144 1.12 -13.80 -42.08
C GLU A 1144 2.37 -13.29 -42.80
N LEU A 1145 2.21 -12.33 -43.72
CA LEU A 1145 3.33 -11.68 -44.40
C LEU A 1145 4.19 -10.85 -43.43
N VAL A 1146 3.59 -10.14 -42.48
CA VAL A 1146 4.31 -9.37 -41.45
C VAL A 1146 5.03 -10.30 -40.48
N TYR A 1147 4.47 -11.45 -40.10
CA TYR A 1147 5.17 -12.46 -39.30
C TYR A 1147 6.44 -12.96 -39.99
N ARG A 1148 6.38 -13.16 -41.32
CA ARG A 1148 7.54 -13.58 -42.12
C ARG A 1148 8.63 -12.51 -42.20
N LEU A 1149 8.30 -11.22 -42.15
CA LEU A 1149 9.30 -10.15 -42.10
C LEU A 1149 10.15 -10.20 -40.82
N TYR A 1150 9.63 -10.81 -39.76
CA TYR A 1150 10.31 -11.00 -38.47
C TYR A 1150 10.84 -12.42 -38.26
N ASP A 1151 10.66 -13.32 -39.22
CA ASP A 1151 11.01 -14.74 -39.11
C ASP A 1151 10.43 -15.40 -37.85
N LEU A 1152 9.14 -15.13 -37.56
CA LEU A 1152 8.51 -15.63 -36.34
C LEU A 1152 8.17 -17.12 -36.41
N THR A 1153 8.42 -17.81 -35.29
CA THR A 1153 8.02 -19.20 -35.06
C THR A 1153 6.53 -19.31 -34.70
N MET A 1154 5.96 -20.52 -34.79
CA MET A 1154 4.56 -20.75 -34.43
C MET A 1154 4.23 -20.41 -32.97
N ASP A 1155 5.17 -20.63 -32.04
CA ASP A 1155 4.95 -20.32 -30.63
C ASP A 1155 5.04 -18.80 -30.36
N GLU A 1156 5.93 -18.09 -31.06
CA GLU A 1156 5.96 -16.62 -31.05
C GLU A 1156 4.68 -16.01 -31.63
N ILE A 1157 4.13 -16.61 -32.69
CA ILE A 1157 2.85 -16.20 -33.27
C ILE A 1157 1.70 -16.40 -32.27
N LYS A 1158 1.64 -17.54 -31.56
CA LYS A 1158 0.61 -17.77 -30.52
C LYS A 1158 0.65 -16.71 -29.43
N ILE A 1159 1.85 -16.31 -28.98
CA ILE A 1159 2.03 -15.21 -28.01
C ILE A 1159 1.43 -13.90 -28.55
N ILE A 1160 1.68 -13.55 -29.82
CA ILE A 1160 1.12 -12.34 -30.44
C ILE A 1160 -0.39 -12.40 -30.54
N GLU A 1161 -0.93 -13.56 -30.90
CA GLU A 1161 -2.36 -13.79 -31.05
C GLU A 1161 -3.10 -13.98 -29.73
N GLY A 1162 -2.39 -14.09 -28.60
CA GLY A 1162 -2.96 -14.32 -27.27
C GLY A 1162 -3.59 -15.71 -27.14
N LYS A 1163 -2.96 -16.73 -27.74
CA LYS A 1163 -3.41 -18.13 -27.79
C LYS A 1163 -2.55 -19.06 -26.95
#